data_AF-A0A9P3MZ41-F1
#
_entry.id   AF-A0A9P3MZ41-F1
#
_cell.length_a   1.000
_cell.length_b   1.000
_cell.length_c   1.000
_cell.angle_alpha   90.00
_cell.angle_beta   90.00
_cell.angle_gamma   90.00
#
_symmetry.space_group_name_H-M   'P 1'
#
loop_
_entity.id
_entity.type
_entity.pdbx_description
1 polymer ?
#
loop_
_entity_poly.entity_id
_entity_poly.type
_entity_poly.pdbx_seq_one_letter_code
_entity_poly.pdbx_strand_id
1 'polypeptide(L)'
;MMRHRCRSYLRPSQPQSHVASALTLLLIGALLSSPSLPASNTHGAGPLLALAQSASQFLGDAASQEAEALVKAWSEAYGLWGESVLPPSAISLPPGVPAAPHLEDCARVSAEREAAERRGAGGEEPSWTQGAPRRAEAAAAGAGAAAAAAAACSGQEHGEGVPQPPWIRGPDAANLPLTRVVQRDIWRHQFPLGDCTDKRLLIAKWPTPGGHGAGSQVHVMSAMLSLAMLNNRVLVEDPDSYLRARTADCEAVGHNSRWDCYFFPITSVECRRVAVQQLITNTLPECAGVRFEEAAASDAKFVCVGMANSMESSAASLWGDAYLNTTCTVEAEGRLMPLAPELRKVHWWRAQAVRFIMRWPSAHLCHVTNQERHRAFGTLSANHVARFLQTQSEALSALSHSISASPGTATAAANAGATPAGANGTAAATDWEARRRTAADRLVALAASFLSFHPDPYATPTATAASDHSASLSGDAAAAAAAAAAGANGGEGGSGDNGNDAGWSMLVQEPYMPRPIASLHVRGTDKFAEMGLSSLDSHIFHMTRLRPHALHLQHVWLNTETQANIDQVKELASWTFFYSSNARQQDGGGGLRQYERDQSVAVSFASVLIAAQCDLFVGSLGSNWSRLMNELRSTNGRLLAGFVAVNFGEW
;
A
#
# COMPACT_ATOMS: atom_id res chain seq x y z
N MET A 1 -42.24 -6.75 -11.18
CA MET A 1 -41.92 -6.18 -12.51
C MET A 1 -41.46 -4.74 -12.32
N MET A 2 -40.16 -4.48 -12.31
CA MET A 2 -39.56 -3.16 -12.60
C MET A 2 -38.07 -3.42 -12.84
N ARG A 3 -37.67 -3.35 -14.12
CA ARG A 3 -36.30 -3.58 -14.59
C ARG A 3 -35.64 -2.21 -14.75
N HIS A 4 -34.73 -1.82 -13.85
CA HIS A 4 -33.81 -0.73 -14.12
C HIS A 4 -32.53 -1.30 -14.73
N ARG A 5 -32.33 -0.98 -16.01
CA ARG A 5 -31.16 -1.33 -16.82
C ARG A 5 -30.05 -0.31 -16.53
N CYS A 6 -28.94 -0.73 -15.94
CA CYS A 6 -27.67 -0.03 -16.12
C CYS A 6 -27.06 -0.51 -17.43
N ARG A 7 -27.21 0.30 -18.49
CA ARG A 7 -26.55 0.10 -19.79
C ARG A 7 -25.19 0.82 -19.77
N SER A 8 -24.13 0.03 -19.90
CA SER A 8 -22.96 0.28 -20.77
C SER A 8 -22.44 1.71 -20.93
N TYR A 9 -21.35 2.03 -20.23
CA TYR A 9 -20.30 2.94 -20.73
C TYR A 9 -19.00 2.13 -20.90
N LEU A 10 -18.92 1.39 -22.01
CA LEU A 10 -17.66 0.93 -22.57
C LEU A 10 -17.42 1.79 -23.82
N ARG A 11 -16.58 2.82 -23.69
CA ARG A 11 -15.86 3.39 -24.82
C ARG A 11 -14.38 3.06 -24.64
N PRO A 12 -13.70 2.53 -25.66
CA PRO A 12 -12.25 2.37 -25.65
C PRO A 12 -11.62 3.76 -25.73
N SER A 13 -10.78 4.12 -24.76
CA SER A 13 -9.85 5.23 -24.91
C SER A 13 -8.81 4.84 -25.96
N GLN A 14 -8.71 5.66 -27.01
CA GLN A 14 -7.60 5.59 -27.96
C GLN A 14 -6.28 5.95 -27.25
N PRO A 15 -5.14 5.37 -27.69
CA PRO A 15 -3.85 5.64 -27.09
C PRO A 15 -3.34 7.03 -27.51
N GLN A 16 -3.10 7.91 -26.53
CA GLN A 16 -2.33 9.13 -26.76
C GLN A 16 -0.84 8.79 -26.83
N SER A 17 -0.32 8.89 -28.05
CA SER A 17 1.05 9.14 -28.49
C SER A 17 2.17 9.22 -27.43
N HIS A 18 3.01 8.17 -27.39
CA HIS A 18 4.39 8.26 -26.92
C HIS A 18 5.27 8.89 -28.01
N VAL A 19 5.75 10.12 -27.84
CA VAL A 19 6.67 10.78 -28.80
C VAL A 19 8.12 10.86 -28.30
N ALA A 20 8.42 10.56 -27.04
CA ALA A 20 9.79 10.74 -26.52
C ALA A 20 10.74 9.54 -26.70
N SER A 21 10.25 8.32 -26.97
CA SER A 21 11.10 7.12 -27.12
C SER A 21 11.30 6.66 -28.57
N ALA A 22 10.58 7.25 -29.53
CA ALA A 22 10.70 6.90 -30.94
C ALA A 22 11.91 7.56 -31.64
N LEU A 23 12.37 8.73 -31.15
CA LEU A 23 13.47 9.47 -31.79
C LEU A 23 14.83 8.75 -31.66
N THR A 24 15.09 8.06 -30.54
CA THR A 24 16.38 7.38 -30.30
C THR A 24 16.53 6.11 -31.15
N LEU A 25 15.44 5.39 -31.43
CA LEU A 25 15.45 4.21 -32.31
C LEU A 25 15.41 4.59 -33.80
N LEU A 26 14.78 5.72 -34.16
CA LEU A 26 14.81 6.25 -35.53
C LEU A 26 16.19 6.79 -35.95
N LEU A 27 16.98 7.34 -35.02
CA LEU A 27 18.35 7.77 -35.28
C LEU A 27 19.32 6.60 -35.54
N ILE A 28 19.11 5.46 -34.88
CA ILE A 28 19.90 4.24 -35.11
C ILE A 28 19.49 3.56 -36.44
N GLY A 29 18.19 3.60 -36.79
CA GLY A 29 17.69 3.08 -38.07
C GLY A 29 18.10 3.92 -39.30
N ALA A 30 18.15 5.25 -39.17
CA ALA A 30 18.54 6.15 -40.26
C ALA A 30 20.03 6.05 -40.62
N LEU A 31 20.90 5.71 -39.65
CA LEU A 31 22.33 5.49 -39.88
C LEU A 31 22.63 4.16 -40.58
N LEU A 32 21.72 3.18 -40.54
CA LEU A 32 21.89 1.86 -41.16
C LEU A 32 21.25 1.74 -42.56
N SER A 33 20.59 2.80 -43.05
CA SER A 33 19.74 2.73 -44.26
C SER A 33 20.21 3.57 -45.45
N SER A 34 21.42 4.14 -45.45
CA SER A 34 21.94 4.91 -46.60
C SER A 34 22.67 4.01 -47.61
N PRO A 35 22.12 3.77 -48.82
CA PRO A 35 22.72 2.91 -49.83
C PRO A 35 23.49 3.77 -50.85
N SER A 36 24.63 4.33 -50.46
CA SER A 36 25.57 4.92 -51.42
C SER A 36 26.91 5.30 -50.77
N LEU A 37 27.74 4.30 -50.48
CA LEU A 37 29.18 4.47 -50.35
C LEU A 37 29.87 3.30 -51.07
N PRO A 38 30.94 3.55 -51.86
CA PRO A 38 31.59 2.53 -52.66
C PRO A 38 32.31 1.51 -51.77
N ALA A 39 32.21 0.24 -52.15
CA ALA A 39 32.79 -0.90 -51.47
C ALA A 39 34.33 -0.86 -51.51
N SER A 40 34.96 -0.26 -50.49
CA SER A 40 36.32 -0.61 -50.07
C SER A 40 36.63 -0.02 -48.68
N ASN A 41 36.44 -0.84 -47.63
CA ASN A 41 37.15 -0.84 -46.33
C ASN A 41 36.24 -1.35 -45.20
N THR A 42 36.16 -2.68 -45.07
CA THR A 42 35.46 -3.39 -43.99
C THR A 42 36.24 -3.42 -42.66
N HIS A 43 36.96 -2.34 -42.29
CA HIS A 43 37.71 -2.26 -41.03
C HIS A 43 37.24 -1.16 -40.05
N GLY A 44 36.19 -0.40 -40.37
CA GLY A 44 35.78 0.78 -39.59
C GLY A 44 34.61 0.62 -38.60
N ALA A 45 33.81 -0.45 -38.67
CA ALA A 45 32.58 -0.58 -37.85
C ALA A 45 32.79 -1.29 -36.49
N GLY A 46 33.84 -2.11 -36.36
CA GLY A 46 34.19 -2.81 -35.12
C GLY A 46 34.53 -1.89 -33.94
N PRO A 47 35.31 -0.81 -34.12
CA PRO A 47 35.69 0.08 -33.02
C PRO A 47 34.52 0.86 -32.43
N LEU A 48 33.56 1.31 -33.24
CA LEU A 48 32.40 2.08 -32.78
C LEU A 48 31.38 1.20 -32.02
N LEU A 49 31.17 -0.03 -32.46
CA LEU A 49 30.33 -1.00 -31.75
C LEU A 49 30.98 -1.43 -30.43
N ALA A 50 32.30 -1.65 -30.42
CA ALA A 50 33.06 -1.95 -29.21
C ALA A 50 33.05 -0.77 -28.23
N LEU A 51 33.21 0.48 -28.71
CA LEU A 51 33.09 1.68 -27.88
C LEU A 51 31.68 1.86 -27.30
N ALA A 52 30.63 1.61 -28.08
CA ALA A 52 29.26 1.67 -27.59
C ALA A 52 28.95 0.57 -26.55
N GLN A 53 29.49 -0.63 -26.75
CA GLN A 53 29.38 -1.73 -25.80
C GLN A 53 30.17 -1.47 -24.52
N SER A 54 31.41 -0.99 -24.63
CA SER A 54 32.24 -0.61 -23.48
C SER A 54 31.66 0.58 -22.72
N ALA A 55 31.08 1.57 -23.40
CA ALA A 55 30.37 2.67 -22.76
C ALA A 55 29.09 2.19 -22.08
N SER A 56 28.29 1.34 -22.73
CA SER A 56 27.10 0.74 -22.12
C SER A 56 27.45 -0.14 -20.91
N GLN A 57 28.57 -0.86 -20.96
CA GLN A 57 29.05 -1.70 -19.87
C GLN A 57 29.57 -0.84 -18.71
N PHE A 58 30.37 0.19 -19.00
CA PHE A 58 30.87 1.13 -17.99
C PHE A 58 29.73 1.89 -17.29
N LEU A 59 28.71 2.34 -18.05
CA LEU A 59 27.51 2.98 -17.49
C LEU A 59 26.70 1.98 -16.65
N GLY A 60 26.63 0.71 -17.07
CA GLY A 60 26.02 -0.37 -16.29
C GLY A 60 26.74 -0.64 -14.97
N ASP A 61 28.07 -0.68 -15.00
CA ASP A 61 28.91 -0.92 -13.81
C ASP A 61 28.84 0.26 -12.82
N ALA A 62 28.85 1.50 -13.32
CA ALA A 62 28.71 2.70 -12.48
C ALA A 62 27.33 2.79 -11.79
N ALA A 63 26.25 2.53 -12.54
CA ALA A 63 24.90 2.49 -11.97
C ALA A 63 24.73 1.35 -10.95
N SER A 64 25.42 0.22 -11.15
CA SER A 64 25.43 -0.89 -10.18
C SER A 64 26.13 -0.52 -8.88
N GLN A 65 27.27 0.17 -8.94
CA GLN A 65 27.98 0.63 -7.74
C GLN A 65 27.17 1.67 -6.96
N GLU A 66 26.52 2.60 -7.65
CA GLU A 66 25.64 3.58 -7.02
C GLU A 66 24.42 2.90 -6.37
N ALA A 67 23.84 1.90 -7.02
CA ALA A 67 22.73 1.13 -6.46
C ALA A 67 23.15 0.37 -5.18
N GLU A 68 24.33 -0.25 -5.15
CA GLU A 68 24.87 -0.90 -3.95
C GLU A 68 25.07 0.10 -2.80
N ALA A 69 25.59 1.29 -3.10
CA ALA A 69 25.75 2.37 -2.12
C ALA A 69 24.40 2.83 -1.55
N LEU A 70 23.37 2.98 -2.40
CA LEU A 70 22.01 3.30 -1.97
C LEU A 70 21.41 2.22 -1.06
N VAL A 71 21.53 0.95 -1.43
CA VAL A 71 21.04 -0.17 -0.60
C VAL A 71 21.67 -0.15 0.78
N LYS A 72 22.99 0.07 0.85
CA LYS A 72 23.71 0.17 2.13
C LYS A 72 23.23 1.38 2.94
N ALA A 73 23.18 2.56 2.33
CA ALA A 73 22.75 3.78 3.02
C ALA A 73 21.31 3.66 3.55
N TRP A 74 20.40 3.06 2.79
CA TRP A 74 19.03 2.80 3.23
C TRP A 74 18.96 1.75 4.35
N SER A 75 19.75 0.68 4.27
CA SER A 75 19.83 -0.33 5.35
C SER A 75 20.21 0.30 6.68
N GLU A 76 21.20 1.19 6.69
CA GLU A 76 21.68 1.90 7.87
C GLU A 76 20.66 2.93 8.36
N ALA A 77 20.17 3.81 7.48
CA ALA A 77 19.28 4.91 7.85
C ALA A 77 17.92 4.45 8.40
N TYR A 78 17.41 3.30 7.93
CA TYR A 78 16.14 2.70 8.39
C TYR A 78 16.35 1.64 9.48
N GLY A 79 17.59 1.37 9.89
CA GLY A 79 17.93 0.42 10.94
C GLY A 79 17.52 -1.03 10.64
N LEU A 80 17.54 -1.45 9.38
CA LEU A 80 16.85 -2.68 8.95
C LEU A 80 17.44 -3.98 9.47
N TRP A 81 18.75 -4.01 9.76
CA TRP A 81 19.47 -5.25 10.11
C TRP A 81 20.09 -5.20 11.52
N GLY A 82 19.66 -4.26 12.35
CA GLY A 82 20.13 -4.14 13.73
C GLY A 82 19.42 -5.11 14.68
N GLU A 83 19.85 -5.10 15.95
CA GLU A 83 19.20 -5.88 17.03
C GLU A 83 17.87 -5.26 17.50
N SER A 84 17.59 -4.00 17.14
CA SER A 84 16.35 -3.33 17.51
C SER A 84 15.15 -3.91 16.76
N VAL A 85 14.12 -4.26 17.52
CA VAL A 85 12.82 -4.69 16.98
C VAL A 85 11.90 -3.53 16.59
N LEU A 86 12.27 -2.31 17.02
CA LEU A 86 11.57 -1.07 16.70
C LEU A 86 12.33 -0.28 15.63
N PRO A 87 11.61 0.47 14.78
CA PRO A 87 12.24 1.38 13.82
C PRO A 87 12.97 2.52 14.54
N PRO A 88 13.93 3.18 13.88
CA PRO A 88 14.54 4.39 14.42
C PRO A 88 13.48 5.49 14.61
N SER A 89 13.67 6.34 15.62
CA SER A 89 12.76 7.45 15.92
C SER A 89 12.75 8.54 14.85
N ALA A 90 13.85 8.67 14.11
CA ALA A 90 13.99 9.55 12.96
C ALA A 90 14.91 8.90 11.93
N ILE A 91 14.59 9.07 10.65
CA ILE A 91 15.45 8.63 9.55
C ILE A 91 16.49 9.71 9.29
N SER A 92 17.77 9.33 9.34
CA SER A 92 18.89 10.20 9.00
C SER A 92 19.61 9.65 7.77
N LEU A 93 19.39 10.30 6.62
CA LEU A 93 20.05 9.93 5.36
C LEU A 93 21.33 10.74 5.17
N PRO A 94 22.41 10.13 4.64
CA PRO A 94 23.60 10.89 4.26
C PRO A 94 23.27 11.97 3.22
N PRO A 95 24.02 13.09 3.19
CA PRO A 95 23.80 14.14 2.19
C PRO A 95 23.83 13.60 0.77
N GLY A 96 22.83 13.97 -0.04
CA GLY A 96 22.69 13.52 -1.42
C GLY A 96 22.04 12.15 -1.61
N VAL A 97 21.78 11.39 -0.54
CA VAL A 97 21.04 10.11 -0.62
C VAL A 97 19.53 10.38 -0.59
N PRO A 98 18.76 10.00 -1.63
CA PRO A 98 17.31 10.14 -1.61
C PRO A 98 16.65 9.12 -0.66
N ALA A 99 15.42 9.42 -0.24
CA ALA A 99 14.62 8.49 0.55
C ALA A 99 14.37 7.18 -0.23
N ALA A 100 14.31 6.06 0.49
CA ALA A 100 14.04 4.76 -0.11
C ALA A 100 12.56 4.68 -0.51
N PRO A 101 12.23 4.61 -1.82
CA PRO A 101 10.83 4.71 -2.26
C PRO A 101 9.99 3.50 -1.85
N HIS A 102 10.61 2.34 -1.61
CA HIS A 102 9.95 1.11 -1.20
C HIS A 102 9.82 0.97 0.34
N LEU A 103 10.27 1.93 1.14
CA LEU A 103 10.24 1.87 2.61
C LEU A 103 9.36 2.97 3.19
N GLU A 104 8.73 2.68 4.33
CA GLU A 104 7.98 3.65 5.12
C GLU A 104 8.83 4.22 6.27
N ASP A 105 8.61 5.48 6.61
CA ASP A 105 9.03 6.01 7.91
C ASP A 105 8.09 5.47 8.99
N CYS A 106 8.43 4.32 9.56
CA CYS A 106 7.55 3.61 10.48
C CYS A 106 7.22 4.40 11.74
N ALA A 107 8.14 5.23 12.26
CA ALA A 107 7.85 6.08 13.41
C ALA A 107 6.83 7.18 13.05
N ARG A 108 7.07 7.89 11.94
CA ARG A 108 6.16 8.95 11.46
C ARG A 108 4.78 8.40 11.09
N VAL A 109 4.71 7.33 10.28
CA VAL A 109 3.40 6.80 9.84
C VAL A 109 2.62 6.19 11.00
N SER A 110 3.28 5.62 12.01
CA SER A 110 2.59 5.16 13.22
C SER A 110 1.99 6.33 14.00
N ALA A 111 2.74 7.42 14.20
CA ALA A 111 2.23 8.62 14.86
C ALA A 111 1.05 9.26 14.09
N GLU A 112 1.12 9.32 12.76
CA GLU A 112 0.04 9.81 11.91
C GLU A 112 -1.23 8.94 12.02
N ARG A 113 -1.06 7.61 12.03
CA ARG A 113 -2.19 6.66 12.18
C ARG A 113 -2.83 6.76 13.56
N GLU A 114 -2.04 6.91 14.62
CA GLU A 114 -2.54 7.14 15.98
C GLU A 114 -3.29 8.46 16.08
N ALA A 115 -2.76 9.54 15.50
CA ALA A 115 -3.43 10.84 15.46
C ALA A 115 -4.75 10.76 14.68
N ALA A 116 -4.78 10.01 13.57
CA ALA A 116 -5.97 9.85 12.76
C ALA A 116 -7.12 9.12 13.48
N GLU A 117 -6.84 8.22 14.43
CA GLU A 117 -7.89 7.52 15.20
C GLU A 117 -8.23 8.20 16.53
N ARG A 118 -7.48 9.24 16.92
CA ARG A 118 -7.67 9.90 18.20
C ARG A 118 -8.90 10.80 18.20
N ARG A 119 -9.72 10.69 19.24
CA ARG A 119 -10.80 11.65 19.50
C ARG A 119 -10.24 13.02 19.89
N GLY A 120 -10.96 14.08 19.57
CA GLY A 120 -10.63 15.44 20.01
C GLY A 120 -10.69 15.57 21.54
N ALA A 121 -10.15 16.66 22.08
CA ALA A 121 -10.11 16.90 23.53
C ALA A 121 -11.51 16.97 24.17
N GLY A 122 -12.54 17.36 23.41
CA GLY A 122 -13.94 17.36 23.83
C GLY A 122 -14.65 16.02 23.60
N GLY A 123 -13.93 14.98 23.18
CA GLY A 123 -14.49 13.68 22.82
C GLY A 123 -15.02 13.61 21.39
N GLU A 124 -14.77 14.64 20.57
CA GLU A 124 -15.18 14.69 19.17
C GLU A 124 -14.63 13.49 18.40
N GLU A 125 -15.42 12.93 17.50
CA GLU A 125 -14.93 11.89 16.62
C GLU A 125 -13.93 12.45 15.60
N PRO A 126 -12.97 11.64 15.12
CA PRO A 126 -12.09 12.03 14.04
C PRO A 126 -12.87 12.56 12.83
N SER A 127 -12.32 13.55 12.13
CA SER A 127 -13.02 14.21 11.00
C SER A 127 -13.46 13.25 9.90
N TRP A 128 -12.72 12.16 9.66
CA TRP A 128 -13.08 11.14 8.66
C TRP A 128 -14.30 10.29 9.01
N THR A 129 -14.77 10.38 10.25
CA THR A 129 -16.04 9.77 10.65
C THR A 129 -17.24 10.65 10.26
N GLN A 130 -17.00 11.89 9.83
CA GLN A 130 -18.04 12.80 9.37
C GLN A 130 -18.48 12.40 7.94
N GLY A 131 -19.78 12.53 7.63
CA GLY A 131 -20.42 11.97 6.43
C GLY A 131 -21.53 10.97 6.79
N ALA A 132 -22.39 10.58 5.83
CA ALA A 132 -23.58 9.71 5.88
C ALA A 132 -24.18 9.36 7.28
N PRO A 133 -25.49 9.58 7.54
CA PRO A 133 -26.09 9.49 8.88
C PRO A 133 -25.83 8.16 9.60
N ARG A 134 -25.78 8.18 10.95
CA ARG A 134 -25.57 6.98 11.78
C ARG A 134 -26.65 5.93 11.46
N ARG A 135 -26.33 4.64 11.62
CA ARG A 135 -27.33 3.54 11.56
C ARG A 135 -28.57 3.82 12.42
N ALA A 136 -28.38 4.33 13.64
CA ALA A 136 -29.48 4.68 14.55
C ALA A 136 -30.29 5.88 14.03
N GLU A 137 -29.65 6.85 13.37
CA GLU A 137 -30.28 8.03 12.80
C GLU A 137 -31.03 7.70 11.50
N ALA A 138 -30.45 6.86 10.63
CA ALA A 138 -31.10 6.37 9.41
C ALA A 138 -32.31 5.48 9.72
N ALA A 139 -32.19 4.61 10.73
CA ALA A 139 -33.31 3.81 11.23
C ALA A 139 -34.41 4.66 11.89
N ALA A 140 -34.04 5.67 12.67
CA ALA A 140 -35.00 6.62 13.26
C ALA A 140 -35.66 7.54 12.23
N ALA A 141 -34.97 7.86 11.13
CA ALA A 141 -35.47 8.68 10.03
C ALA A 141 -36.35 7.91 9.02
N GLY A 142 -36.60 6.62 9.24
CA GLY A 142 -37.42 5.79 8.34
C GLY A 142 -36.79 5.54 6.96
N ALA A 143 -35.53 5.92 6.75
CA ALA A 143 -34.77 5.58 5.55
C ALA A 143 -34.36 4.11 5.66
N GLY A 144 -35.04 3.22 4.93
CA GLY A 144 -34.69 1.81 4.91
C GLY A 144 -33.21 1.62 4.54
N ALA A 145 -32.55 0.61 5.12
CA ALA A 145 -31.14 0.30 4.84
C ALA A 145 -30.83 0.17 3.33
N ALA A 146 -31.83 -0.23 2.53
CA ALA A 146 -31.75 -0.27 1.07
C ALA A 146 -31.64 1.13 0.40
N ALA A 147 -32.25 2.17 0.97
CA ALA A 147 -32.17 3.54 0.47
C ALA A 147 -30.80 4.18 0.80
N ALA A 148 -30.28 3.94 2.01
CA ALA A 148 -28.90 4.32 2.37
C ALA A 148 -27.87 3.56 1.53
N ALA A 149 -28.10 2.26 1.27
CA ALA A 149 -27.25 1.48 0.38
C ALA A 149 -27.32 1.96 -1.08
N ALA A 150 -28.49 2.38 -1.56
CA ALA A 150 -28.66 2.94 -2.90
C ALA A 150 -27.99 4.33 -3.04
N ALA A 151 -28.09 5.17 -2.01
CA ALA A 151 -27.44 6.49 -1.96
C ALA A 151 -25.90 6.34 -1.96
N ALA A 152 -25.36 5.45 -1.13
CA ALA A 152 -23.94 5.12 -1.11
C ALA A 152 -23.44 4.46 -2.43
N CYS A 153 -24.27 3.65 -3.10
CA CYS A 153 -23.92 3.09 -4.43
C CYS A 153 -24.00 4.11 -5.57
N SER A 154 -24.75 5.22 -5.41
CA SER A 154 -24.90 6.27 -6.42
C SER A 154 -23.74 7.26 -6.47
N GLY A 155 -22.79 7.19 -5.53
CA GLY A 155 -21.72 8.16 -5.39
C GLY A 155 -22.20 9.57 -4.99
N GLN A 156 -23.50 9.77 -4.75
CA GLN A 156 -24.09 11.07 -4.45
C GLN A 156 -23.96 11.49 -2.97
N GLU A 157 -23.47 10.62 -2.07
CA GLU A 157 -23.34 10.96 -0.63
C GLU A 157 -22.00 11.59 -0.24
N HIS A 158 -21.01 11.62 -1.12
CA HIS A 158 -19.72 12.21 -0.84
C HIS A 158 -19.52 13.41 -1.75
N GLY A 159 -19.87 14.60 -1.23
CA GLY A 159 -19.34 15.83 -1.80
C GLY A 159 -17.82 15.73 -1.87
N GLU A 160 -17.21 16.30 -2.91
CA GLU A 160 -15.75 16.48 -2.95
C GLU A 160 -15.27 17.04 -1.60
N GLY A 161 -14.28 16.37 -0.99
CA GLY A 161 -13.63 16.86 0.24
C GLY A 161 -14.14 16.28 1.56
N VAL A 162 -15.10 15.33 1.61
CA VAL A 162 -15.43 14.64 2.87
C VAL A 162 -14.32 13.64 3.22
N PRO A 163 -13.63 13.78 4.38
CA PRO A 163 -12.56 12.86 4.76
C PRO A 163 -13.11 11.45 5.00
N GLN A 164 -12.35 10.43 4.63
CA GLN A 164 -12.80 9.02 4.63
C GLN A 164 -11.89 8.16 5.52
N PRO A 165 -12.33 6.96 5.96
CA PRO A 165 -11.49 6.08 6.78
C PRO A 165 -10.09 5.91 6.17
N PRO A 166 -9.02 6.36 6.85
CA PRO A 166 -7.72 6.61 6.22
C PRO A 166 -7.02 5.34 5.76
N TRP A 167 -7.44 4.16 6.26
CA TRP A 167 -6.94 2.88 5.80
C TRP A 167 -7.59 2.42 4.49
N ILE A 168 -8.74 2.95 4.06
CA ILE A 168 -9.43 2.49 2.85
C ILE A 168 -8.94 3.26 1.62
N ARG A 169 -8.30 2.53 0.70
CA ARG A 169 -7.70 3.05 -0.54
C ARG A 169 -8.62 2.94 -1.74
N GLY A 170 -8.37 3.81 -2.73
CA GLY A 170 -9.07 3.81 -4.02
C GLY A 170 -10.53 4.31 -3.94
N PRO A 171 -11.19 4.46 -5.10
CA PRO A 171 -12.59 4.86 -5.15
C PRO A 171 -13.51 3.74 -4.64
N ASP A 172 -14.75 4.08 -4.30
CA ASP A 172 -15.72 3.10 -3.80
C ASP A 172 -16.02 2.00 -4.83
N ALA A 173 -16.00 2.33 -6.13
CA ALA A 173 -16.13 1.36 -7.22
C ALA A 173 -15.00 0.30 -7.26
N ALA A 174 -13.87 0.58 -6.61
CA ALA A 174 -12.74 -0.35 -6.49
C ALA A 174 -12.73 -1.12 -5.16
N ASN A 175 -13.76 -0.95 -4.33
CA ASN A 175 -13.95 -1.60 -3.04
C ASN A 175 -15.30 -2.33 -2.98
N LEU A 176 -15.47 -3.21 -2.00
CA LEU A 176 -16.78 -3.79 -1.73
C LEU A 176 -17.80 -2.70 -1.36
N PRO A 177 -19.09 -2.88 -1.74
CA PRO A 177 -20.12 -1.90 -1.43
C PRO A 177 -20.16 -1.55 0.06
N LEU A 178 -20.36 -0.26 0.34
CA LEU A 178 -20.46 0.32 1.69
C LEU A 178 -19.21 0.20 2.56
N THR A 179 -18.03 -0.18 2.04
CA THR A 179 -16.83 -0.36 2.86
C THR A 179 -16.56 0.83 3.79
N ARG A 180 -16.60 2.07 3.31
CA ARG A 180 -16.30 3.26 4.14
C ARG A 180 -17.31 3.47 5.26
N VAL A 181 -18.60 3.31 4.97
CA VAL A 181 -19.71 3.37 5.94
C VAL A 181 -19.52 2.32 7.02
N VAL A 182 -19.26 1.08 6.64
CA VAL A 182 -19.10 -0.05 7.56
C VAL A 182 -17.86 0.13 8.44
N GLN A 183 -16.72 0.53 7.87
CA GLN A 183 -15.49 0.75 8.64
C GLN A 183 -15.68 1.82 9.72
N ARG A 184 -16.36 2.91 9.38
CA ARG A 184 -16.72 3.96 10.33
C ARG A 184 -17.65 3.45 11.42
N ASP A 185 -18.69 2.71 11.05
CA ASP A 185 -19.66 2.18 12.01
C ASP A 185 -19.02 1.17 12.98
N ILE A 186 -18.13 0.30 12.47
CA ILE A 186 -17.33 -0.61 13.30
C ILE A 186 -16.43 0.20 14.25
N TRP A 187 -15.71 1.22 13.74
CA TRP A 187 -14.85 2.05 14.58
C TRP A 187 -15.65 2.74 15.70
N ARG A 188 -16.79 3.36 15.39
CA ARG A 188 -17.65 4.01 16.41
C ARG A 188 -18.11 3.04 17.49
N HIS A 189 -18.50 1.83 17.08
CA HIS A 189 -18.93 0.78 18.00
C HIS A 189 -17.79 0.30 18.89
N GLN A 190 -16.58 0.16 18.33
CA GLN A 190 -15.41 -0.38 19.03
C GLN A 190 -14.65 0.67 19.86
N PHE A 191 -14.83 1.96 19.56
CA PHE A 191 -14.21 3.10 20.25
C PHE A 191 -15.29 4.05 20.80
N PRO A 192 -16.12 3.57 21.76
CA PRO A 192 -17.15 4.40 22.37
C PRO A 192 -16.53 5.55 23.17
N LEU A 193 -17.30 6.63 23.36
CA LEU A 193 -16.92 7.71 24.26
C LEU A 193 -17.06 7.27 25.72
N GLY A 194 -16.12 7.69 26.57
CA GLY A 194 -16.11 7.45 28.01
C GLY A 194 -15.14 6.35 28.45
N ASP A 195 -15.23 5.94 29.71
CA ASP A 195 -14.30 5.00 30.35
C ASP A 195 -14.69 3.52 30.18
N CYS A 196 -15.67 3.25 29.33
CA CYS A 196 -16.28 1.95 29.04
C CYS A 196 -16.95 1.23 30.22
N THR A 197 -17.11 1.87 31.38
CA THR A 197 -17.71 1.21 32.56
C THR A 197 -19.20 0.95 32.39
N ASP A 198 -19.92 1.75 31.61
CA ASP A 198 -21.34 1.64 31.34
C ASP A 198 -21.66 0.75 30.11
N LYS A 199 -20.65 0.36 29.33
CA LYS A 199 -20.82 -0.40 28.09
C LYS A 199 -20.97 -1.90 28.33
N ARG A 200 -21.61 -2.58 27.38
CA ARG A 200 -21.62 -4.05 27.32
C ARG A 200 -20.38 -4.51 26.59
N LEU A 201 -19.67 -5.51 27.12
CA LEU A 201 -18.46 -6.04 26.50
C LEU A 201 -18.65 -7.50 26.10
N LEU A 202 -18.03 -7.87 24.99
CA LEU A 202 -17.78 -9.24 24.58
C LEU A 202 -16.27 -9.46 24.66
N ILE A 203 -15.81 -10.19 25.66
CA ILE A 203 -14.41 -10.53 25.85
C ILE A 203 -14.12 -11.81 25.08
N ALA A 204 -13.12 -11.80 24.21
CA ALA A 204 -12.84 -12.88 23.28
C ALA A 204 -11.43 -13.43 23.45
N LYS A 205 -11.31 -14.75 23.63
CA LYS A 205 -10.01 -15.42 23.52
C LYS A 205 -9.71 -15.73 22.06
N TRP A 206 -8.48 -15.48 21.67
CA TRP A 206 -7.95 -15.97 20.40
C TRP A 206 -7.92 -17.52 20.39
N PRO A 207 -8.30 -18.18 19.28
CA PRO A 207 -8.22 -19.65 19.19
C PRO A 207 -6.79 -20.13 19.37
N THR A 208 -6.60 -21.33 19.91
CA THR A 208 -5.24 -21.84 20.15
C THR A 208 -4.55 -22.25 18.84
N PRO A 209 -3.21 -22.05 18.73
CA PRO A 209 -2.47 -22.42 17.52
C PRO A 209 -2.55 -23.90 17.14
N GLY A 210 -2.75 -24.80 18.13
CA GLY A 210 -2.73 -26.25 17.93
C GLY A 210 -3.86 -26.84 17.08
N GLY A 211 -4.89 -26.04 16.75
CA GLY A 211 -5.96 -26.40 15.80
C GLY A 211 -6.24 -25.33 14.73
N HIS A 212 -5.53 -24.19 14.76
CA HIS A 212 -5.80 -23.06 13.88
C HIS A 212 -4.52 -22.35 13.41
N GLY A 213 -4.35 -22.27 12.09
CA GLY A 213 -3.38 -21.35 11.48
C GLY A 213 -3.79 -19.88 11.71
N ALA A 214 -2.84 -18.96 11.60
CA ALA A 214 -3.06 -17.52 11.86
C ALA A 214 -4.23 -16.94 11.05
N GLY A 215 -4.37 -17.28 9.77
CA GLY A 215 -5.51 -16.83 8.97
C GLY A 215 -6.86 -17.32 9.51
N SER A 216 -6.92 -18.54 10.06
CA SER A 216 -8.13 -19.05 10.70
C SER A 216 -8.45 -18.29 11.99
N GLN A 217 -7.45 -17.94 12.79
CA GLN A 217 -7.63 -17.17 14.02
C GLN A 217 -8.24 -15.78 13.73
N VAL A 218 -7.76 -15.09 12.68
CA VAL A 218 -8.34 -13.80 12.25
C VAL A 218 -9.80 -13.96 11.80
N HIS A 219 -10.15 -15.03 11.09
CA HIS A 219 -11.55 -15.28 10.71
C HIS A 219 -12.46 -15.65 11.89
N VAL A 220 -11.93 -16.29 12.93
CA VAL A 220 -12.72 -16.50 14.16
C VAL A 220 -12.97 -15.16 14.87
N MET A 221 -11.96 -14.28 14.92
CA MET A 221 -12.15 -12.92 15.45
C MET A 221 -13.13 -12.08 14.63
N SER A 222 -13.22 -12.28 13.31
CA SER A 222 -14.23 -11.61 12.49
C SER A 222 -15.65 -12.12 12.79
N ALA A 223 -15.83 -13.39 13.15
CA ALA A 223 -17.09 -13.92 13.65
C ALA A 223 -17.44 -13.37 15.05
N MET A 224 -16.45 -13.23 15.94
CA MET A 224 -16.66 -12.60 17.26
C MET A 224 -17.02 -11.12 17.13
N LEU A 225 -16.45 -10.39 16.17
CA LEU A 225 -16.84 -9.02 15.87
C LEU A 225 -18.28 -8.95 15.33
N SER A 226 -18.71 -9.94 14.54
CA SER A 226 -20.10 -10.08 14.07
C SER A 226 -21.07 -10.13 15.25
N LEU A 227 -20.77 -11.02 16.20
CA LEU A 227 -21.56 -11.23 17.41
C LEU A 227 -21.65 -9.96 18.27
N ALA A 228 -20.50 -9.31 18.46
CA ALA A 228 -20.39 -8.04 19.17
C ALA A 228 -21.30 -6.97 18.56
N MET A 229 -21.20 -6.75 17.25
CA MET A 229 -21.99 -5.76 16.51
C MET A 229 -23.49 -6.04 16.55
N LEU A 230 -23.90 -7.31 16.47
CA LEU A 230 -25.31 -7.71 16.51
C LEU A 230 -25.96 -7.47 17.87
N ASN A 231 -25.18 -7.65 18.93
CA ASN A 231 -25.67 -7.56 20.31
C ASN A 231 -25.32 -6.23 21.01
N ASN A 232 -24.80 -5.26 20.24
CA ASN A 232 -24.36 -3.96 20.71
C ASN A 232 -23.40 -4.08 21.91
N ARG A 233 -22.37 -4.91 21.75
CA ARG A 233 -21.31 -5.17 22.73
C ARG A 233 -19.97 -4.79 22.13
N VAL A 234 -19.14 -4.06 22.84
CA VAL A 234 -17.77 -3.79 22.37
C VAL A 234 -16.96 -5.10 22.42
N LEU A 235 -16.39 -5.51 21.29
CA LEU A 235 -15.46 -6.65 21.26
C LEU A 235 -14.14 -6.23 21.91
N VAL A 236 -13.69 -6.98 22.91
CA VAL A 236 -12.42 -6.79 23.58
C VAL A 236 -11.65 -8.10 23.55
N GLU A 237 -10.40 -8.08 23.11
CA GLU A 237 -9.56 -9.28 23.17
C GLU A 237 -9.11 -9.56 24.61
N ASP A 238 -9.03 -10.83 24.96
CA ASP A 238 -8.30 -11.28 26.14
C ASP A 238 -6.79 -11.07 25.89
N PRO A 239 -6.11 -10.21 26.68
CA PRO A 239 -4.74 -9.78 26.42
C PRO A 239 -3.70 -10.91 26.49
N ASP A 240 -4.01 -12.06 27.11
CA ASP A 240 -3.06 -13.16 27.28
C ASP A 240 -3.34 -14.34 26.33
N SER A 241 -4.26 -14.15 25.37
CA SER A 241 -4.78 -15.25 24.56
C SER A 241 -4.16 -15.37 23.17
N TYR A 242 -3.52 -14.33 22.61
CA TYR A 242 -2.90 -14.43 21.29
C TYR A 242 -1.49 -15.03 21.37
N LEU A 243 -1.44 -16.35 21.60
CA LEU A 243 -0.19 -17.10 21.85
C LEU A 243 0.87 -16.99 20.75
N ARG A 244 0.48 -16.59 19.52
CA ARG A 244 1.41 -16.35 18.41
C ARG A 244 2.27 -15.09 18.58
N ALA A 245 1.85 -14.15 19.43
CA ALA A 245 2.64 -13.01 19.86
C ALA A 245 3.49 -13.32 21.11
N ARG A 246 3.62 -14.59 21.52
CA ARG A 246 4.53 -14.99 22.60
C ARG A 246 5.95 -15.18 22.08
N THR A 247 6.59 -14.06 21.76
CA THR A 247 7.94 -13.99 21.17
C THR A 247 8.77 -12.95 21.90
N ALA A 248 10.10 -13.08 21.83
CA ALA A 248 11.02 -12.09 22.41
C ALA A 248 10.79 -10.69 21.82
N ASP A 249 10.48 -10.59 20.52
CA ASP A 249 10.23 -9.32 19.85
C ASP A 249 8.98 -8.63 20.39
N CYS A 250 7.88 -9.38 20.52
CA CYS A 250 6.64 -8.85 21.09
C CYS A 250 6.79 -8.51 22.57
N GLU A 251 7.61 -9.25 23.31
CA GLU A 251 7.95 -8.94 24.69
C GLU A 251 8.76 -7.64 24.81
N ALA A 252 9.76 -7.45 23.95
CA ALA A 252 10.59 -6.26 23.90
C ALA A 252 9.81 -4.97 23.61
N VAL A 253 8.68 -5.07 22.88
CA VAL A 253 7.77 -3.94 22.63
C VAL A 253 6.60 -3.84 23.63
N GLY A 254 6.59 -4.67 24.68
CA GLY A 254 5.55 -4.62 25.73
C GLY A 254 4.18 -5.17 25.30
N HIS A 255 4.14 -6.00 24.27
CA HIS A 255 2.93 -6.58 23.67
C HIS A 255 2.98 -8.11 23.59
N ASN A 256 3.64 -8.77 24.55
CA ASN A 256 3.68 -10.22 24.65
C ASN A 256 2.26 -10.80 24.69
N SER A 257 2.00 -11.82 23.85
CA SER A 257 0.70 -12.50 23.72
C SER A 257 -0.50 -11.63 23.30
N ARG A 258 -0.25 -10.40 22.80
CA ARG A 258 -1.27 -9.44 22.37
C ARG A 258 -1.27 -9.23 20.85
N TRP A 259 -2.46 -9.01 20.28
CA TRP A 259 -2.59 -8.63 18.86
C TRP A 259 -1.89 -7.31 18.54
N ASP A 260 -1.86 -6.39 19.51
CA ASP A 260 -1.21 -5.08 19.48
C ASP A 260 0.27 -5.13 19.05
N CYS A 261 0.94 -6.28 19.22
CA CYS A 261 2.31 -6.47 18.73
C CYS A 261 2.38 -6.28 17.20
N TYR A 262 1.35 -6.69 16.47
CA TYR A 262 1.34 -6.69 15.00
C TYR A 262 0.45 -5.61 14.40
N PHE A 263 -0.73 -5.37 14.96
CA PHE A 263 -1.70 -4.42 14.42
C PHE A 263 -2.28 -3.54 15.51
N PHE A 264 -2.90 -2.42 15.12
CA PHE A 264 -3.52 -1.53 16.08
C PHE A 264 -4.63 -2.23 16.89
N PRO A 265 -4.85 -1.81 18.16
CA PRO A 265 -5.91 -2.32 19.03
C PRO A 265 -7.27 -2.41 18.34
N ILE A 266 -8.03 -3.48 18.55
CA ILE A 266 -9.39 -3.58 17.98
C ILE A 266 -10.44 -2.77 18.75
N THR A 267 -10.06 -2.16 19.87
CA THR A 267 -10.92 -1.36 20.77
C THR A 267 -10.07 -0.37 21.57
N SER A 268 -10.72 0.53 22.31
CA SER A 268 -10.07 1.55 23.13
C SER A 268 -9.36 0.96 24.36
N VAL A 269 -8.39 1.71 24.89
CA VAL A 269 -7.63 1.31 26.08
C VAL A 269 -8.53 1.25 27.33
N GLU A 270 -9.57 2.09 27.40
CA GLU A 270 -10.54 2.14 28.48
C GLU A 270 -11.38 0.86 28.52
N CYS A 271 -11.90 0.43 27.37
CA CYS A 271 -12.66 -0.82 27.24
C CYS A 271 -11.79 -2.04 27.57
N ARG A 272 -10.53 -2.04 27.14
CA ARG A 272 -9.56 -3.08 27.51
C ARG A 272 -9.31 -3.11 29.01
N ARG A 273 -9.11 -1.96 29.65
CA ARG A 273 -8.92 -1.87 31.11
C ARG A 273 -10.11 -2.43 31.87
N VAL A 274 -11.35 -2.10 31.48
CA VAL A 274 -12.56 -2.64 32.10
C VAL A 274 -12.64 -4.15 31.93
N ALA A 275 -12.36 -4.68 30.74
CA ALA A 275 -12.35 -6.13 30.48
C ALA A 275 -11.32 -6.87 31.35
N VAL A 276 -10.09 -6.37 31.42
CA VAL A 276 -9.01 -6.95 32.25
C VAL A 276 -9.41 -6.96 33.72
N GLN A 277 -10.02 -5.87 34.22
CA GLN A 277 -10.50 -5.84 35.59
C GLN A 277 -11.51 -6.96 35.88
N GLN A 278 -12.45 -7.23 34.96
CA GLN A 278 -13.43 -8.29 35.12
C GLN A 278 -12.80 -9.69 35.12
N LEU A 279 -11.80 -9.92 34.26
CA LEU A 279 -11.07 -11.18 34.23
C LEU A 279 -10.29 -11.42 35.53
N ILE A 280 -9.57 -10.41 36.05
CA ILE A 280 -8.78 -10.52 37.29
C ILE A 280 -9.67 -10.75 38.51
N THR A 281 -10.85 -10.11 38.56
CA THR A 281 -11.77 -10.30 39.69
C THR A 281 -12.47 -11.66 39.68
N ASN A 282 -12.20 -12.53 38.69
CA ASN A 282 -12.88 -13.81 38.47
C ASN A 282 -14.41 -13.69 38.47
N THR A 283 -14.94 -12.53 38.06
CA THR A 283 -16.38 -12.26 37.99
C THR A 283 -17.00 -12.86 36.73
N LEU A 284 -16.17 -13.30 35.79
CA LEU A 284 -16.59 -13.94 34.55
C LEU A 284 -16.29 -15.43 34.56
N PRO A 285 -17.18 -16.27 33.99
CA PRO A 285 -16.88 -17.67 33.75
C PRO A 285 -15.70 -17.81 32.79
N GLU A 286 -15.02 -18.95 32.87
CA GLU A 286 -13.94 -19.25 31.95
C GLU A 286 -14.44 -19.19 30.50
N CYS A 287 -13.77 -18.39 29.68
CA CYS A 287 -14.19 -18.11 28.31
C CYS A 287 -14.31 -19.37 27.43
N ALA A 288 -13.60 -20.44 27.77
CA ALA A 288 -13.54 -21.67 26.98
C ALA A 288 -14.87 -22.43 26.86
N GLY A 289 -15.87 -22.14 27.70
CA GLY A 289 -17.13 -22.90 27.77
C GLY A 289 -18.36 -22.26 27.12
N VAL A 290 -18.33 -20.96 26.78
CA VAL A 290 -19.53 -20.26 26.29
C VAL A 290 -19.63 -20.40 24.78
N ARG A 291 -20.71 -21.03 24.31
CA ARG A 291 -20.99 -21.17 22.86
C ARG A 291 -21.48 -19.85 22.27
N PHE A 292 -21.35 -19.72 20.95
CA PHE A 292 -21.79 -18.53 20.21
C PHE A 292 -23.26 -18.18 20.50
N GLU A 293 -24.15 -19.17 20.44
CA GLU A 293 -25.59 -18.99 20.63
C GLU A 293 -25.93 -18.57 22.07
N GLU A 294 -25.18 -19.08 23.04
CA GLU A 294 -25.32 -18.72 24.46
C GLU A 294 -24.85 -17.27 24.71
N ALA A 295 -23.74 -16.88 24.08
CA ALA A 295 -23.24 -15.51 24.14
C ALA A 295 -24.19 -14.52 23.45
N ALA A 296 -24.81 -14.92 22.33
CA ALA A 296 -25.82 -14.14 21.62
C ALA A 296 -27.10 -13.96 22.45
N ALA A 297 -27.55 -15.01 23.13
CA ALA A 297 -28.77 -14.96 23.95
C ALA A 297 -28.57 -14.31 25.33
N SER A 298 -27.33 -14.02 25.74
CA SER A 298 -27.03 -13.53 27.08
C SER A 298 -27.37 -12.04 27.24
N ASP A 299 -28.09 -11.72 28.32
CA ASP A 299 -28.35 -10.35 28.74
C ASP A 299 -27.23 -9.75 29.61
N ALA A 300 -26.26 -10.57 30.05
CA ALA A 300 -25.18 -10.14 30.94
C ALA A 300 -24.42 -8.93 30.39
N LYS A 301 -24.02 -8.00 31.24
CA LYS A 301 -23.23 -6.83 30.80
C LYS A 301 -21.89 -7.23 30.18
N PHE A 302 -21.26 -8.24 30.74
CA PHE A 302 -20.00 -8.80 30.27
C PHE A 302 -20.21 -10.26 29.88
N VAL A 303 -19.72 -10.65 28.71
CA VAL A 303 -19.76 -12.04 28.22
C VAL A 303 -18.35 -12.41 27.77
N CYS A 304 -17.87 -13.59 28.15
CA CYS A 304 -16.59 -14.10 27.66
C CYS A 304 -16.79 -15.30 26.74
N VAL A 305 -16.09 -15.35 25.60
CA VAL A 305 -16.20 -16.41 24.59
C VAL A 305 -14.81 -16.88 24.14
N GLY A 306 -14.62 -18.19 24.07
CA GLY A 306 -13.36 -18.82 23.68
C GLY A 306 -13.40 -19.53 22.33
N MET A 307 -14.59 -19.71 21.75
CA MET A 307 -14.76 -20.28 20.42
C MET A 307 -15.99 -19.68 19.74
N ALA A 308 -15.84 -19.31 18.47
CA ALA A 308 -16.95 -18.92 17.61
C ALA A 308 -16.92 -19.77 16.34
N ASN A 309 -18.10 -20.16 15.88
CA ASN A 309 -18.24 -20.89 14.63
C ASN A 309 -17.91 -19.92 13.48
N SER A 310 -16.96 -20.29 12.62
CA SER A 310 -16.32 -19.39 11.62
C SER A 310 -17.22 -18.91 10.48
N MET A 311 -18.49 -19.32 10.45
CA MET A 311 -19.40 -19.09 9.32
C MET A 311 -20.49 -18.06 9.59
N GLU A 312 -20.61 -17.49 10.80
CA GLU A 312 -21.76 -16.63 11.08
C GLU A 312 -21.60 -15.21 10.52
N SER A 313 -22.23 -15.01 9.36
CA SER A 313 -22.26 -13.76 8.59
C SER A 313 -23.48 -12.88 8.88
N SER A 314 -24.10 -13.07 10.04
CA SER A 314 -25.35 -12.40 10.43
C SER A 314 -25.21 -10.87 10.49
N ALA A 315 -24.03 -10.33 10.82
CA ALA A 315 -23.79 -8.89 10.88
C ALA A 315 -23.91 -8.17 9.53
N ALA A 316 -23.73 -8.85 8.38
CA ALA A 316 -23.90 -8.20 7.08
C ALA A 316 -25.30 -7.56 6.93
N SER A 317 -26.31 -8.20 7.53
CA SER A 317 -27.70 -7.76 7.51
C SER A 317 -27.91 -6.40 8.20
N LEU A 318 -26.97 -5.94 9.04
CA LEU A 318 -27.04 -4.62 9.70
C LEU A 318 -26.93 -3.47 8.69
N TRP A 319 -26.39 -3.73 7.50
CA TRP A 319 -26.26 -2.77 6.39
C TRP A 319 -27.15 -3.16 5.18
N GLY A 320 -28.21 -3.93 5.44
CA GLY A 320 -29.15 -4.40 4.41
C GLY A 320 -28.51 -5.42 3.46
N ASP A 321 -28.94 -5.38 2.20
CA ASP A 321 -28.59 -6.39 1.20
C ASP A 321 -27.50 -5.93 0.22
N ALA A 322 -26.63 -5.00 0.63
CA ALA A 322 -25.59 -4.46 -0.26
C ALA A 322 -24.66 -5.56 -0.82
N TYR A 323 -24.48 -6.66 -0.08
CA TYR A 323 -23.73 -7.84 -0.54
C TYR A 323 -24.39 -8.54 -1.75
N LEU A 324 -25.69 -8.39 -1.99
CA LEU A 324 -26.36 -8.98 -3.18
C LEU A 324 -25.89 -8.35 -4.50
N ASN A 325 -25.39 -7.11 -4.45
CA ASN A 325 -24.84 -6.41 -5.60
C ASN A 325 -23.35 -6.71 -5.81
N THR A 326 -22.74 -7.52 -4.95
CA THR A 326 -21.37 -7.99 -5.17
C THR A 326 -21.37 -9.10 -6.23
N THR A 327 -20.66 -8.86 -7.32
CA THR A 327 -20.24 -9.88 -8.27
C THR A 327 -18.81 -10.28 -7.94
N CYS A 328 -18.63 -11.05 -6.87
CA CYS A 328 -17.39 -11.77 -6.66
C CYS A 328 -17.35 -12.92 -7.66
N THR A 329 -16.75 -12.67 -8.82
CA THR A 329 -16.44 -13.70 -9.80
C THR A 329 -15.03 -14.21 -9.54
N VAL A 330 -14.93 -15.51 -9.32
CA VAL A 330 -13.66 -16.21 -9.25
C VAL A 330 -13.49 -16.93 -10.58
N GLU A 331 -12.36 -16.74 -11.25
CA GLU A 331 -12.02 -17.63 -12.36
C GLU A 331 -11.47 -18.93 -11.77
N ALA A 332 -12.11 -20.07 -12.06
CA ALA A 332 -11.49 -21.38 -11.83
C ALA A 332 -11.59 -22.20 -13.11
N GLU A 333 -10.48 -22.85 -13.47
CA GLU A 333 -10.37 -23.67 -14.67
C GLU A 333 -10.84 -22.96 -15.97
N GLY A 334 -10.61 -21.65 -16.08
CA GLY A 334 -11.02 -20.86 -17.24
C GLY A 334 -12.50 -20.46 -17.28
N ARG A 335 -13.26 -20.71 -16.20
CA ARG A 335 -14.67 -20.32 -16.07
C ARG A 335 -14.82 -19.29 -14.95
N LEU A 336 -15.50 -18.18 -15.26
CA LEU A 336 -15.93 -17.23 -14.24
C LEU A 336 -17.11 -17.83 -13.46
N MET A 337 -16.90 -18.06 -12.16
CA MET A 337 -17.91 -18.57 -11.25
C MET A 337 -18.35 -17.47 -10.29
N PRO A 338 -19.65 -17.14 -10.24
CA PRO A 338 -20.16 -16.29 -9.17
C PRO A 338 -20.14 -17.06 -7.85
N LEU A 339 -19.77 -16.38 -6.75
CA LEU A 339 -20.00 -16.94 -5.42
C LEU A 339 -21.50 -17.16 -5.18
N ALA A 340 -21.84 -18.29 -4.55
CA ALA A 340 -23.21 -18.55 -4.09
C ALA A 340 -23.69 -17.40 -3.17
N PRO A 341 -25.00 -17.05 -3.14
CA PRO A 341 -25.52 -15.93 -2.35
C PRO A 341 -25.07 -15.92 -0.87
N GLU A 342 -25.13 -17.07 -0.20
CA GLU A 342 -24.68 -17.19 1.21
C GLU A 342 -23.19 -16.91 1.37
N LEU A 343 -22.37 -17.40 0.43
CA LEU A 343 -20.93 -17.16 0.43
C LEU A 343 -20.59 -15.70 0.10
N ARG A 344 -21.42 -15.01 -0.70
CA ARG A 344 -21.27 -13.56 -0.93
C ARG A 344 -21.46 -12.78 0.35
N LYS A 345 -22.46 -13.14 1.15
CA LYS A 345 -22.73 -12.51 2.46
C LYS A 345 -21.56 -12.71 3.44
N VAL A 346 -21.09 -13.96 3.56
CA VAL A 346 -19.94 -14.32 4.40
C VAL A 346 -18.68 -13.59 3.97
N HIS A 347 -18.35 -13.64 2.67
CA HIS A 347 -17.17 -13.00 2.13
C HIS A 347 -17.22 -11.48 2.32
N TRP A 348 -18.36 -10.85 2.04
CA TRP A 348 -18.54 -9.41 2.23
C TRP A 348 -18.27 -9.02 3.69
N TRP A 349 -18.93 -9.68 4.67
CA TRP A 349 -18.72 -9.35 6.08
C TRP A 349 -17.28 -9.57 6.51
N ARG A 350 -16.71 -10.74 6.18
CA ARG A 350 -15.34 -11.07 6.55
C ARG A 350 -14.35 -10.06 6.00
N ALA A 351 -14.53 -9.61 4.75
CA ALA A 351 -13.68 -8.57 4.18
C ALA A 351 -13.74 -7.27 4.97
N GLN A 352 -14.93 -6.81 5.39
CA GLN A 352 -15.04 -5.60 6.23
C GLN A 352 -14.39 -5.79 7.61
N ALA A 353 -14.65 -6.92 8.26
CA ALA A 353 -14.14 -7.20 9.60
C ALA A 353 -12.62 -7.39 9.62
N VAL A 354 -12.07 -8.17 8.67
CA VAL A 354 -10.62 -8.36 8.49
C VAL A 354 -9.93 -7.02 8.23
N ARG A 355 -10.51 -6.19 7.36
CA ARG A 355 -9.99 -4.86 7.06
C ARG A 355 -9.86 -4.00 8.31
N PHE A 356 -10.82 -4.07 9.23
CA PHE A 356 -10.80 -3.33 10.49
C PHE A 356 -9.80 -3.92 11.50
N ILE A 357 -9.83 -5.25 11.69
CA ILE A 357 -8.94 -5.98 12.62
C ILE A 357 -7.46 -5.78 12.25
N MET A 358 -7.16 -5.71 10.95
CA MET A 358 -5.81 -5.55 10.40
C MET A 358 -5.53 -4.13 9.85
N ARG A 359 -6.32 -3.12 10.23
CA ARG A 359 -6.33 -1.80 9.56
C ARG A 359 -4.97 -1.10 9.50
N TRP A 360 -4.21 -1.14 10.60
CA TRP A 360 -2.91 -0.50 10.71
C TRP A 360 -1.87 -1.46 11.28
N PRO A 361 -0.73 -1.65 10.60
CA PRO A 361 0.44 -2.29 11.18
C PRO A 361 0.96 -1.47 12.37
N SER A 362 1.40 -2.15 13.43
CA SER A 362 2.18 -1.54 14.51
C SER A 362 3.51 -1.01 13.98
N ALA A 363 4.22 -0.20 14.78
CA ALA A 363 5.57 0.26 14.42
C ALA A 363 6.53 -0.93 14.19
N HIS A 364 6.42 -1.97 15.02
CA HIS A 364 7.16 -3.21 14.87
C HIS A 364 6.83 -3.94 13.56
N LEU A 365 5.55 -4.17 13.25
CA LEU A 365 5.18 -4.86 12.00
C LEU A 365 5.51 -4.03 10.76
N CYS A 366 5.41 -2.70 10.83
CA CYS A 366 5.90 -1.81 9.78
C CYS A 366 7.39 -2.01 9.54
N HIS A 367 8.19 -2.08 10.61
CA HIS A 367 9.64 -2.30 10.51
C HIS A 367 9.97 -3.65 9.87
N VAL A 368 9.29 -4.73 10.29
CA VAL A 368 9.41 -6.05 9.65
C VAL A 368 8.96 -6.01 8.18
N THR A 369 7.90 -5.27 7.86
CA THR A 369 7.45 -5.10 6.46
C THR A 369 8.49 -4.36 5.61
N ASN A 370 9.16 -3.36 6.17
CA ASN A 370 10.28 -2.67 5.52
C ASN A 370 11.47 -3.61 5.27
N GLN A 371 11.81 -4.49 6.22
CA GLN A 371 12.84 -5.52 6.02
C GLN A 371 12.50 -6.43 4.82
N GLU A 372 11.26 -6.90 4.75
CA GLU A 372 10.82 -7.78 3.65
C GLU A 372 10.79 -7.05 2.30
N ARG A 373 10.30 -5.80 2.27
CA ARG A 373 10.37 -4.97 1.06
C ARG A 373 11.80 -4.67 0.64
N HIS A 374 12.71 -4.41 1.58
CA HIS A 374 14.10 -4.14 1.25
C HIS A 374 14.82 -5.37 0.73
N ARG A 375 14.61 -6.54 1.33
CA ARG A 375 15.11 -7.82 0.82
C ARG A 375 14.63 -8.11 -0.59
N ALA A 376 13.33 -7.90 -0.84
CA ALA A 376 12.73 -8.23 -2.13
C ALA A 376 13.04 -7.19 -3.21
N PHE A 377 12.87 -5.90 -2.91
CA PHE A 377 12.85 -4.83 -3.90
C PHE A 377 14.01 -3.84 -3.76
N GLY A 378 14.86 -3.95 -2.73
CA GLY A 378 15.88 -2.97 -2.41
C GLY A 378 16.83 -2.69 -3.57
N THR A 379 17.47 -3.73 -4.11
CA THR A 379 18.38 -3.61 -5.25
C THR A 379 17.67 -3.11 -6.50
N LEU A 380 16.45 -3.59 -6.79
CA LEU A 380 15.69 -3.14 -7.94
C LEU A 380 15.32 -1.65 -7.83
N SER A 381 14.89 -1.22 -6.64
CA SER A 381 14.55 0.17 -6.35
C SER A 381 15.78 1.07 -6.44
N ALA A 382 16.91 0.62 -5.89
CA ALA A 382 18.18 1.32 -5.96
C ALA A 382 18.66 1.49 -7.40
N ASN A 383 18.57 0.45 -8.23
CA ASN A 383 18.90 0.53 -9.65
C ASN A 383 18.04 1.56 -10.40
N HIS A 384 16.73 1.62 -10.10
CA HIS A 384 15.86 2.63 -10.72
C HIS A 384 16.22 4.05 -10.28
N VAL A 385 16.51 4.24 -8.98
CA VAL A 385 16.91 5.54 -8.43
C VAL A 385 18.27 5.98 -8.99
N ALA A 386 19.28 5.11 -8.98
CA ALA A 386 20.61 5.41 -9.53
C ALA A 386 20.54 5.83 -10.99
N ARG A 387 19.85 5.06 -11.85
CA ARG A 387 19.66 5.41 -13.27
C ARG A 387 18.94 6.74 -13.44
N PHE A 388 17.95 7.03 -12.60
CA PHE A 388 17.24 8.31 -12.63
C PHE A 388 18.17 9.48 -12.28
N LEU A 389 18.96 9.36 -11.21
CA LEU A 389 19.93 10.38 -10.80
C LEU A 389 21.00 10.60 -11.87
N GLN A 390 21.51 9.53 -12.47
CA GLN A 390 22.45 9.60 -13.59
C GLN A 390 21.86 10.35 -14.78
N THR A 391 20.64 9.99 -15.20
CA THR A 391 19.94 10.66 -16.31
C THR A 391 19.73 12.15 -16.03
N GLN A 392 19.39 12.52 -14.79
CA GLN A 392 19.28 13.93 -14.40
C GLN A 392 20.62 14.65 -14.48
N SER A 393 21.70 14.03 -14.00
CA SER A 393 23.05 14.61 -14.05
C SER A 393 23.51 14.85 -15.49
N GLU A 394 23.25 13.90 -16.40
CA GLU A 394 23.56 14.03 -17.82
C GLU A 394 22.75 15.16 -18.48
N ALA A 395 21.44 15.26 -18.18
CA ALA A 395 20.59 16.33 -18.70
C ALA A 395 21.05 17.72 -18.22
N LEU A 396 21.41 17.85 -16.94
CA LEU A 396 21.95 19.09 -16.37
C LEU A 396 23.31 19.45 -16.99
N SER A 397 24.16 18.46 -17.21
CA SER A 397 25.45 18.65 -17.87
C SER A 397 25.27 19.10 -19.32
N ALA A 398 24.36 18.50 -20.08
CA ALA A 398 24.06 18.90 -21.46
C ALA A 398 23.53 20.34 -21.55
N LEU A 399 22.65 20.73 -20.62
CA LEU A 399 22.14 22.11 -20.51
C LEU A 399 23.26 23.12 -20.21
N SER A 400 24.20 22.78 -19.32
CA SER A 400 25.32 23.68 -18.99
C SER A 400 26.27 23.89 -20.17
N HIS A 401 26.51 22.85 -20.96
CA HIS A 401 27.31 22.93 -22.19
C HIS A 401 26.60 23.74 -23.28
N SER A 402 25.28 23.59 -23.43
CA SER A 402 24.48 24.37 -24.38
C SER A 402 24.45 25.86 -24.04
N ILE A 403 24.34 26.22 -22.76
CA ILE A 403 24.41 27.61 -22.29
C ILE A 403 25.81 28.19 -22.53
N SER A 404 26.86 27.40 -22.34
CA SER A 404 28.25 27.82 -22.55
C SER A 404 28.64 27.92 -24.03
N ALA A 405 27.89 27.27 -24.92
CA ALA A 405 28.15 27.22 -26.36
C ALA A 405 27.36 28.24 -27.19
N SER A 406 26.48 29.06 -26.59
CA SER A 406 25.85 30.18 -27.31
C SER A 406 26.84 31.32 -27.57
N PRO A 407 27.20 31.62 -28.83
CA PRO A 407 28.03 32.78 -29.14
C PRO A 407 27.12 34.01 -29.30
N GLY A 408 27.27 34.97 -28.39
CA GLY A 408 26.90 36.37 -28.64
C GLY A 408 25.84 36.97 -27.70
N THR A 409 26.30 37.61 -26.62
CA THR A 409 26.28 39.08 -26.42
C THR A 409 26.97 39.37 -25.09
N ALA A 410 28.30 39.45 -25.12
CA ALA A 410 29.07 40.06 -24.04
C ALA A 410 30.15 40.95 -24.67
N THR A 411 29.70 42.06 -25.24
CA THR A 411 30.56 43.23 -25.43
C THR A 411 30.34 44.18 -24.26
N ALA A 412 31.47 44.64 -23.71
CA ALA A 412 31.65 45.79 -22.84
C ALA A 412 31.26 45.66 -21.35
N ALA A 413 32.25 45.36 -20.51
CA ALA A 413 32.71 46.30 -19.48
C ALA A 413 34.13 45.93 -19.03
N ALA A 414 35.01 46.93 -19.03
CA ALA A 414 36.44 46.82 -18.87
C ALA A 414 36.92 46.84 -17.41
N ASN A 415 38.11 46.26 -17.21
CA ASN A 415 39.22 46.71 -16.35
C ASN A 415 38.98 47.17 -14.89
N ALA A 416 39.44 46.33 -13.95
CA ALA A 416 40.42 46.61 -12.88
C ALA A 416 40.66 45.25 -12.17
N GLY A 417 41.85 44.69 -11.97
CA GLY A 417 43.11 45.28 -11.53
C GLY A 417 43.39 44.87 -10.07
N ALA A 418 43.79 43.62 -9.80
CA ALA A 418 44.49 43.22 -8.56
C ALA A 418 45.08 41.79 -8.65
N THR A 419 46.35 41.66 -8.28
CA THR A 419 47.16 40.43 -8.17
C THR A 419 46.91 39.66 -6.84
N PRO A 420 47.38 38.39 -6.72
CA PRO A 420 46.85 37.43 -5.76
C PRO A 420 47.69 37.29 -4.48
N ALA A 421 47.03 36.94 -3.38
CA ALA A 421 47.66 36.36 -2.19
C ALA A 421 46.81 35.17 -1.72
N GLY A 422 47.47 34.03 -1.48
CA GLY A 422 46.84 32.73 -1.26
C GLY A 422 46.39 32.45 0.16
N ALA A 423 45.59 31.38 0.32
CA ALA A 423 45.57 30.51 1.49
C ALA A 423 44.80 29.21 1.16
N ASN A 424 45.28 28.12 1.76
CA ASN A 424 44.88 26.73 1.58
C ASN A 424 43.49 26.36 2.12
N GLY A 425 42.91 25.31 1.51
CA GLY A 425 42.30 24.18 2.22
C GLY A 425 40.79 24.23 2.45
N THR A 426 40.10 23.14 2.06
CA THR A 426 38.66 22.79 2.23
C THR A 426 37.68 23.02 1.05
N ALA A 427 38.13 22.91 -0.20
CA ALA A 427 37.31 23.28 -1.38
C ALA A 427 36.54 22.15 -2.11
N ALA A 428 36.43 20.92 -1.59
CA ALA A 428 35.79 19.83 -2.36
C ALA A 428 34.28 19.62 -2.10
N ALA A 429 33.76 20.02 -0.93
CA ALA A 429 32.35 19.81 -0.57
C ALA A 429 31.44 21.03 -0.84
N THR A 430 32.00 22.24 -0.80
CA THR A 430 31.27 23.50 -1.02
C THR A 430 31.06 23.84 -2.50
N ASP A 431 31.88 23.28 -3.39
CA ASP A 431 31.80 23.53 -4.84
C ASP A 431 30.58 22.83 -5.48
N TRP A 432 30.17 21.66 -4.98
CA TRP A 432 28.96 20.95 -5.42
C TRP A 432 27.67 21.71 -5.11
N GLU A 433 27.55 22.22 -3.88
CA GLU A 433 26.33 22.90 -3.40
C GLU A 433 26.17 24.29 -4.00
N ALA A 434 27.30 24.99 -4.23
CA ALA A 434 27.32 26.28 -4.94
C ALA A 434 26.95 26.11 -6.42
N ARG A 435 27.47 25.07 -7.09
CA ARG A 435 27.12 24.75 -8.49
C ARG A 435 25.66 24.30 -8.62
N ARG A 436 25.14 23.53 -7.66
CA ARG A 436 23.72 23.10 -7.62
C ARG A 436 22.74 24.26 -7.43
N ARG A 437 23.02 25.18 -6.50
CA ARG A 437 22.17 26.39 -6.31
C ARG A 437 22.20 27.30 -7.54
N THR A 438 23.39 27.54 -8.10
CA THR A 438 23.53 28.37 -9.30
C THR A 438 22.82 27.74 -10.52
N ALA A 439 22.79 26.41 -10.63
CA ALA A 439 22.06 25.70 -11.68
C ALA A 439 20.54 25.72 -11.46
N ALA A 440 20.08 25.58 -10.21
CA ALA A 440 18.66 25.67 -9.86
C ALA A 440 18.08 27.06 -10.10
N ASP A 441 18.80 28.12 -9.68
CA ASP A 441 18.38 29.51 -9.89
C ASP A 441 18.31 29.87 -11.39
N ARG A 442 19.23 29.31 -12.19
CA ARG A 442 19.23 29.47 -13.65
C ARG A 442 18.11 28.69 -14.35
N LEU A 443 17.73 27.53 -13.84
CA LEU A 443 16.58 26.76 -14.34
C LEU A 443 15.25 27.44 -14.06
N VAL A 444 15.10 28.04 -12.87
CA VAL A 444 13.91 28.85 -12.53
C VAL A 444 13.81 30.07 -13.44
N ALA A 445 14.94 30.74 -13.74
CA ALA A 445 14.97 31.84 -14.70
C ALA A 445 14.65 31.39 -16.15
N LEU A 446 15.12 30.21 -16.58
CA LEU A 446 14.84 29.68 -17.91
C LEU A 446 13.38 29.23 -18.08
N ALA A 447 12.78 28.65 -17.04
CA ALA A 447 11.38 28.25 -17.03
C ALA A 447 10.44 29.46 -17.06
N ALA A 448 10.78 30.55 -16.35
CA ALA A 448 10.07 31.82 -16.44
C ALA A 448 10.17 32.45 -17.84
N SER A 449 11.29 32.24 -18.54
CA SER A 449 11.51 32.71 -19.92
C SER A 449 10.70 31.93 -20.95
N PHE A 450 10.54 30.60 -20.76
CA PHE A 450 9.77 29.74 -21.67
C PHE A 450 8.25 29.91 -21.53
N LEU A 451 7.75 30.21 -20.32
CA LEU A 451 6.33 30.54 -20.10
C LEU A 451 5.92 31.89 -20.68
N SER A 452 6.89 32.71 -21.12
CA SER A 452 6.67 33.99 -21.80
C SER A 452 6.52 33.85 -23.33
N PHE A 453 6.70 32.65 -23.90
CA PHE A 453 6.77 32.43 -25.35
C PHE A 453 6.01 31.16 -25.78
N HIS A 454 4.68 31.20 -25.72
CA HIS A 454 3.85 30.45 -26.66
C HIS A 454 2.46 31.10 -26.82
N PRO A 455 2.05 31.53 -28.02
CA PRO A 455 0.66 31.88 -28.30
C PRO A 455 -0.18 30.60 -28.44
N ASP A 456 -1.35 30.60 -27.82
CA ASP A 456 -2.33 29.51 -27.76
C ASP A 456 -2.86 29.12 -29.16
N PRO A 457 -2.71 27.86 -29.62
CA PRO A 457 -3.18 27.41 -30.92
C PRO A 457 -4.67 26.97 -30.97
N TYR A 458 -5.48 27.19 -29.92
CA TYR A 458 -6.90 26.75 -29.90
C TYR A 458 -7.96 27.86 -29.81
N ALA A 459 -7.61 29.14 -29.97
CA ALA A 459 -8.62 30.20 -30.00
C ALA A 459 -9.42 30.18 -31.32
N THR A 460 -10.67 29.70 -31.28
CA THR A 460 -11.65 29.88 -32.36
C THR A 460 -12.52 31.13 -32.11
N PRO A 461 -12.99 31.83 -33.18
CA PRO A 461 -13.53 33.17 -33.07
C PRO A 461 -15.06 33.19 -33.03
N THR A 462 -15.69 33.88 -32.07
CA THR A 462 -16.97 34.58 -32.31
C THR A 462 -17.40 35.53 -31.18
N ALA A 463 -17.65 36.78 -31.60
CA ALA A 463 -18.79 37.67 -31.27
C ALA A 463 -19.03 38.20 -29.84
N THR A 464 -18.46 39.37 -29.58
CA THR A 464 -19.09 40.61 -29.03
C THR A 464 -20.25 40.51 -28.03
N ALA A 465 -19.96 40.86 -26.77
CA ALA A 465 -20.72 41.84 -25.98
C ALA A 465 -19.85 42.41 -24.85
N ALA A 466 -19.83 43.73 -24.73
CA ALA A 466 -19.00 44.51 -23.83
C ALA A 466 -19.54 44.56 -22.39
N SER A 467 -18.65 44.53 -21.39
CA SER A 467 -18.62 45.50 -20.28
C SER A 467 -17.42 45.25 -19.36
N ASP A 468 -16.81 46.35 -18.95
CA ASP A 468 -15.57 46.52 -18.21
C ASP A 468 -15.49 45.78 -16.85
N HIS A 469 -14.30 45.24 -16.54
CA HIS A 469 -13.50 45.69 -15.39
C HIS A 469 -12.12 44.99 -15.36
N SER A 470 -11.08 45.81 -15.49
CA SER A 470 -9.67 45.47 -15.37
C SER A 470 -9.23 45.40 -13.90
N ALA A 471 -8.65 44.28 -13.45
CA ALA A 471 -7.65 44.24 -12.38
C ALA A 471 -6.87 42.89 -12.33
N SER A 472 -5.63 42.93 -12.82
CA SER A 472 -4.42 42.35 -12.19
C SER A 472 -4.48 40.91 -11.63
N LEU A 473 -4.15 39.91 -12.47
CA LEU A 473 -3.62 38.61 -12.04
C LEU A 473 -2.23 38.42 -12.65
N SER A 474 -1.19 38.75 -11.88
CA SER A 474 0.19 38.35 -12.12
C SER A 474 0.89 38.17 -10.76
N GLY A 475 0.79 36.97 -10.19
CA GLY A 475 1.40 36.65 -8.91
C GLY A 475 1.48 35.15 -8.60
N ASP A 476 0.49 34.35 -8.99
CA ASP A 476 0.32 33.01 -8.40
C ASP A 476 1.11 31.88 -9.09
N ALA A 477 1.63 32.09 -10.30
CA ALA A 477 2.40 31.05 -11.01
C ALA A 477 3.85 30.91 -10.52
N ALA A 478 4.44 31.96 -9.92
CA ALA A 478 5.79 31.94 -9.39
C ALA A 478 5.87 31.33 -7.97
N ALA A 479 4.79 31.43 -7.19
CA ALA A 479 4.72 30.89 -5.84
C ALA A 479 4.61 29.35 -5.81
N ALA A 480 3.91 28.74 -6.78
CA ALA A 480 3.74 27.29 -6.86
C ALA A 480 5.04 26.55 -7.23
N ALA A 481 5.94 27.17 -8.01
CA ALA A 481 7.23 26.59 -8.39
C ALA A 481 8.28 26.69 -7.27
N ALA A 482 8.21 27.72 -6.43
CA ALA A 482 9.12 27.89 -5.28
C ALA A 482 8.77 26.95 -4.11
N ALA A 483 7.49 26.64 -3.92
CA ALA A 483 7.03 25.73 -2.86
C ALA A 483 7.50 24.27 -3.05
N ALA A 484 7.67 23.81 -4.30
CA ALA A 484 8.17 22.47 -4.61
C ALA A 484 9.68 22.29 -4.31
N ALA A 485 10.44 23.38 -4.19
CA ALA A 485 11.88 23.34 -3.92
C ALA A 485 12.26 23.53 -2.44
N ALA A 486 11.36 24.04 -1.61
CA ALA A 486 11.63 24.37 -0.20
C ALA A 486 11.24 23.29 0.82
N GLY A 487 10.58 22.20 0.41
CA GLY A 487 10.12 21.12 1.30
C GLY A 487 11.21 20.21 1.90
N ALA A 488 12.49 20.56 1.77
CA ALA A 488 13.61 19.78 2.27
C ALA A 488 14.65 20.68 2.96
N ASN A 489 14.28 21.31 4.07
CA ASN A 489 15.24 21.76 5.11
C ASN A 489 14.52 22.25 6.38
N GLY A 490 14.75 21.54 7.51
CA GLY A 490 14.86 22.08 8.87
C GLY A 490 13.59 22.54 9.59
N GLY A 491 13.32 21.94 10.75
CA GLY A 491 12.34 22.44 11.72
C GLY A 491 12.88 23.53 12.63
N GLU A 492 11.99 24.42 13.08
CA GLU A 492 11.88 24.99 14.43
C GLU A 492 10.54 25.77 14.51
N GLY A 493 9.93 25.79 15.70
CA GLY A 493 8.49 26.05 15.88
C GLY A 493 8.01 27.51 15.81
N GLY A 494 6.69 27.66 15.74
CA GLY A 494 6.01 28.94 16.02
C GLY A 494 4.72 29.18 15.23
N SER A 495 3.58 28.90 15.87
CA SER A 495 2.26 29.53 15.73
C SER A 495 1.69 29.90 14.35
N GLY A 496 0.59 29.20 14.00
CA GLY A 496 -0.66 29.80 13.55
C GLY A 496 -0.68 30.49 12.19
N ASP A 497 -1.14 29.78 11.16
CA ASP A 497 -2.11 30.37 10.24
C ASP A 497 -3.06 29.31 9.65
N ASN A 498 -4.25 29.81 9.29
CA ASN A 498 -5.51 29.11 9.15
C ASN A 498 -5.64 28.30 7.86
N GLY A 499 -6.51 27.29 7.95
CA GLY A 499 -6.66 26.24 6.96
C GLY A 499 -7.07 26.69 5.57
N ASN A 500 -6.53 25.96 4.58
CA ASN A 500 -7.25 25.52 3.38
C ASN A 500 -6.49 24.48 2.53
N ASP A 501 -5.27 24.04 2.92
CA ASP A 501 -4.50 23.07 2.12
C ASP A 501 -4.66 21.59 2.54
N ALA A 502 -5.55 21.28 3.49
CA ALA A 502 -5.76 19.92 3.97
C ALA A 502 -6.53 18.99 3.00
N GLY A 503 -6.95 19.49 1.83
CA GLY A 503 -7.83 18.76 0.90
C GLY A 503 -7.14 17.76 -0.02
N TRP A 504 -5.84 17.91 -0.31
CA TRP A 504 -5.17 17.13 -1.37
C TRP A 504 -3.85 16.45 -0.97
N SER A 505 -3.37 16.59 0.28
CA SER A 505 -2.10 15.97 0.71
C SER A 505 -2.23 14.60 1.39
N MET A 506 -3.41 13.99 1.45
CA MET A 506 -3.61 12.67 2.06
C MET A 506 -3.63 11.52 1.04
N LEU A 507 -2.97 11.69 -0.11
CA LEU A 507 -2.51 10.54 -0.88
C LEU A 507 -1.41 9.87 -0.05
N VAL A 508 -1.79 8.89 0.78
CA VAL A 508 -0.85 7.94 1.36
C VAL A 508 -0.07 7.35 0.18
N GLN A 509 1.13 7.88 -0.10
CA GLN A 509 1.98 7.35 -1.14
C GLN A 509 2.28 5.90 -0.77
N GLU A 510 1.80 4.96 -1.58
CA GLU A 510 2.13 3.56 -1.39
C GLU A 510 3.63 3.40 -1.59
N PRO A 511 4.32 2.69 -0.69
CA PRO A 511 5.71 2.33 -0.91
C PRO A 511 5.85 1.62 -2.25
N TYR A 512 6.87 2.01 -3.00
CA TYR A 512 7.16 1.45 -4.30
C TYR A 512 7.25 -0.09 -4.23
N MET A 513 6.64 -0.73 -5.21
CA MET A 513 6.82 -2.12 -5.55
C MET A 513 6.98 -2.20 -7.07
N PRO A 514 7.72 -3.17 -7.61
CA PRO A 514 7.74 -3.39 -9.04
C PRO A 514 6.33 -3.67 -9.54
N ARG A 515 5.94 -3.04 -10.66
CA ARG A 515 4.63 -3.24 -11.29
C ARG A 515 4.79 -3.43 -12.79
N PRO A 516 3.92 -4.24 -13.43
CA PRO A 516 2.88 -5.06 -12.80
C PRO A 516 3.47 -6.25 -12.01
N ILE A 517 2.88 -6.55 -10.84
CA ILE A 517 3.23 -7.70 -9.99
C ILE A 517 2.00 -8.53 -9.63
N ALA A 518 2.12 -9.85 -9.72
CA ALA A 518 1.08 -10.80 -9.32
C ALA A 518 1.34 -11.35 -7.91
N SER A 519 0.32 -11.39 -7.07
CA SER A 519 0.32 -12.20 -5.86
C SER A 519 -0.02 -13.64 -6.23
N LEU A 520 0.87 -14.55 -5.86
CA LEU A 520 0.71 -15.98 -6.06
C LEU A 520 0.77 -16.69 -4.70
N HIS A 521 -0.29 -17.42 -4.34
CA HIS A 521 -0.28 -18.23 -3.12
C HIS A 521 -0.48 -19.71 -3.42
N VAL A 522 0.55 -20.50 -3.13
CA VAL A 522 0.54 -21.95 -3.31
C VAL A 522 0.53 -22.59 -1.92
N ARG A 523 -0.60 -23.20 -1.56
CA ARG A 523 -0.74 -23.98 -0.32
C ARG A 523 -0.39 -25.45 -0.61
N GLY A 524 0.54 -26.01 0.14
CA GLY A 524 0.92 -27.42 0.20
C GLY A 524 0.73 -28.06 1.58
N THR A 525 1.52 -29.10 1.83
CA THR A 525 1.75 -29.80 3.12
C THR A 525 0.49 -30.39 3.77
N ASP A 526 0.06 -29.90 4.93
CA ASP A 526 -0.96 -30.47 5.82
C ASP A 526 -2.39 -30.33 5.29
N LYS A 527 -2.62 -29.43 4.33
CA LYS A 527 -3.98 -29.10 3.86
C LYS A 527 -4.58 -30.09 2.89
N PHE A 528 -3.87 -31.16 2.52
CA PHE A 528 -4.44 -32.23 1.70
C PHE A 528 -5.69 -32.87 2.32
N ALA A 529 -5.82 -32.85 3.65
CA ALA A 529 -6.98 -33.37 4.37
C ALA A 529 -8.19 -32.41 4.33
N GLU A 530 -7.98 -31.14 3.97
CA GLU A 530 -9.01 -30.09 3.94
C GLU A 530 -9.36 -29.62 2.53
N MET A 531 -8.42 -29.75 1.58
CA MET A 531 -8.56 -29.30 0.20
C MET A 531 -7.63 -30.07 -0.75
N GLY A 532 -8.01 -30.18 -2.02
CA GLY A 532 -7.16 -30.64 -3.11
C GLY A 532 -5.95 -29.72 -3.27
N LEU A 533 -4.76 -30.27 -3.10
CA LEU A 533 -3.52 -29.53 -3.32
C LEU A 533 -3.29 -29.31 -4.81
N SER A 534 -2.98 -28.07 -5.18
CA SER A 534 -2.62 -27.70 -6.55
C SER A 534 -1.12 -27.43 -6.62
N SER A 535 -0.45 -28.01 -7.62
CA SER A 535 0.98 -27.79 -7.83
C SER A 535 1.31 -26.33 -8.18
N LEU A 536 2.56 -25.93 -7.98
CA LEU A 536 3.06 -24.64 -8.45
C LEU A 536 2.80 -24.47 -9.96
N ASP A 537 3.04 -25.51 -10.77
CA ASP A 537 2.82 -25.48 -12.23
C ASP A 537 1.39 -25.11 -12.61
N SER A 538 0.39 -25.62 -11.89
CA SER A 538 -1.01 -25.26 -12.11
C SER A 538 -1.23 -23.76 -11.90
N HIS A 539 -0.65 -23.19 -10.85
CA HIS A 539 -0.77 -21.76 -10.60
C HIS A 539 -0.01 -20.92 -11.65
N ILE A 540 1.19 -21.35 -12.05
CA ILE A 540 1.97 -20.67 -13.10
C ILE A 540 1.23 -20.71 -14.44
N PHE A 541 0.55 -21.81 -14.76
CA PHE A 541 -0.31 -21.91 -15.93
C PHE A 541 -1.40 -20.83 -15.92
N HIS A 542 -2.14 -20.69 -14.81
CA HIS A 542 -3.16 -19.64 -14.66
C HIS A 542 -2.58 -18.23 -14.75
N MET A 543 -1.44 -17.99 -14.10
CA MET A 543 -0.76 -16.69 -14.16
C MET A 543 -0.27 -16.36 -15.59
N THR A 544 0.22 -17.35 -16.34
CA THR A 544 0.67 -17.17 -17.72
C THR A 544 -0.49 -16.73 -18.62
N ARG A 545 -1.72 -17.21 -18.37
CA ARG A 545 -2.92 -16.79 -19.09
C ARG A 545 -3.33 -15.33 -18.82
N LEU A 546 -2.80 -14.70 -17.78
CA LEU A 546 -3.03 -13.28 -17.49
C LEU A 546 -2.11 -12.35 -18.29
N ARG A 547 -0.98 -12.84 -18.83
CA ARG A 547 -0.01 -12.02 -19.59
C ARG A 547 -0.61 -11.23 -20.77
N PRO A 548 -1.55 -11.77 -21.57
CA PRO A 548 -2.16 -11.00 -22.65
C PRO A 548 -2.96 -9.78 -22.16
N HIS A 549 -3.43 -9.81 -20.91
CA HIS A 549 -4.24 -8.75 -20.30
C HIS A 549 -3.41 -7.78 -19.44
N ALA A 550 -2.19 -8.18 -19.06
CA ALA A 550 -1.22 -7.38 -18.34
C ALA A 550 0.13 -7.45 -19.07
N LEU A 551 0.25 -6.62 -20.12
CA LEU A 551 1.48 -6.49 -20.91
C LEU A 551 2.66 -6.27 -19.94
N HIS A 552 3.72 -7.06 -20.11
CA HIS A 552 4.94 -7.03 -19.29
C HIS A 552 4.83 -7.57 -17.85
N LEU A 553 3.81 -8.39 -17.52
CA LEU A 553 3.80 -9.14 -16.26
C LEU A 553 4.99 -10.12 -16.17
N GLN A 554 5.97 -9.74 -15.35
CA GLN A 554 7.18 -10.52 -15.06
C GLN A 554 7.38 -10.77 -13.57
N HIS A 555 6.87 -9.89 -12.71
CA HIS A 555 7.11 -9.90 -11.27
C HIS A 555 6.03 -10.71 -10.55
N VAL A 556 6.44 -11.51 -9.56
CA VAL A 556 5.54 -12.35 -8.77
C VAL A 556 5.92 -12.25 -7.30
N TRP A 557 4.96 -11.95 -6.43
CA TRP A 557 5.09 -12.13 -4.99
C TRP A 557 4.53 -13.51 -4.61
N LEU A 558 5.40 -14.45 -4.29
CA LEU A 558 5.08 -15.83 -3.92
C LEU A 558 4.92 -15.98 -2.41
N ASN A 559 3.71 -16.36 -2.00
CA ASN A 559 3.42 -16.90 -0.67
C ASN A 559 3.36 -18.44 -0.78
N THR A 560 4.24 -19.14 -0.05
CA THR A 560 4.28 -20.60 0.03
C THR A 560 4.93 -21.00 1.35
N GLU A 561 4.48 -22.10 1.94
CA GLU A 561 5.07 -22.73 3.11
C GLU A 561 6.18 -23.72 2.77
N THR A 562 6.23 -24.27 1.55
CA THR A 562 7.17 -25.33 1.18
C THR A 562 8.46 -24.79 0.59
N GLN A 563 9.58 -25.44 0.94
CA GLN A 563 10.88 -25.19 0.32
C GLN A 563 10.90 -25.68 -1.15
N ALA A 564 10.22 -26.78 -1.46
CA ALA A 564 10.13 -27.32 -2.82
C ALA A 564 9.64 -26.28 -3.84
N ASN A 565 8.62 -25.48 -3.48
CA ASN A 565 8.14 -24.40 -4.35
C ASN A 565 9.19 -23.29 -4.54
N ILE A 566 9.97 -22.97 -3.50
CA ILE A 566 11.06 -21.99 -3.58
C ILE A 566 12.17 -22.48 -4.50
N ASP A 567 12.49 -23.77 -4.46
CA ASP A 567 13.53 -24.32 -5.32
C ASP A 567 13.05 -24.42 -6.77
N GLN A 568 11.79 -24.81 -6.99
CA GLN A 568 11.20 -24.88 -8.33
C GLN A 568 11.12 -23.50 -9.01
N VAL A 569 10.78 -22.41 -8.29
CA VAL A 569 10.71 -21.08 -8.92
C VAL A 569 12.07 -20.53 -9.39
N LYS A 570 13.19 -21.00 -8.82
CA LYS A 570 14.53 -20.59 -9.26
C LYS A 570 14.83 -21.05 -10.69
N GLU A 571 14.22 -22.15 -11.12
CA GLU A 571 14.37 -22.70 -12.46
C GLU A 571 13.50 -21.96 -13.52
N LEU A 572 12.57 -21.11 -13.08
CA LEU A 572 11.62 -20.41 -13.96
C LEU A 572 12.14 -19.04 -14.42
N ALA A 573 13.20 -19.04 -15.24
CA ALA A 573 13.92 -17.82 -15.67
C ALA A 573 13.06 -16.74 -16.39
N SER A 574 11.87 -17.08 -16.89
CA SER A 574 10.96 -16.11 -17.55
C SER A 574 10.13 -15.26 -16.58
N TRP A 575 10.31 -15.45 -15.27
CA TRP A 575 9.62 -14.76 -14.18
C TRP A 575 10.62 -14.29 -13.13
N THR A 576 10.29 -13.21 -12.45
CA THR A 576 11.03 -12.71 -11.29
C THR A 576 10.18 -12.94 -10.05
N PHE A 577 10.57 -13.91 -9.23
CA PHE A 577 9.88 -14.24 -7.99
C PHE A 577 10.51 -13.51 -6.80
N PHE A 578 9.64 -12.92 -5.99
CA PHE A 578 9.92 -12.39 -4.67
C PHE A 578 9.15 -13.20 -3.64
N TYR A 579 9.72 -13.43 -2.48
CA TYR A 579 9.07 -14.18 -1.40
C TYR A 579 9.69 -13.77 -0.06
N SER A 580 8.94 -13.97 1.02
CA SER A 580 9.38 -13.56 2.35
C SER A 580 10.52 -14.42 2.91
N SER A 581 11.28 -13.88 3.86
CA SER A 581 12.43 -14.51 4.49
C SER A 581 12.09 -15.63 5.48
N ASN A 582 10.81 -15.96 5.66
CA ASN A 582 10.36 -16.95 6.63
C ASN A 582 11.01 -18.34 6.46
N ALA A 583 11.10 -19.12 7.53
CA ALA A 583 11.43 -20.53 7.39
C ALA A 583 10.36 -21.26 6.58
N ARG A 584 10.79 -22.19 5.71
CA ARG A 584 9.93 -23.03 4.88
C ARG A 584 10.01 -24.48 5.33
N GLN A 585 8.90 -25.19 5.22
CA GLN A 585 8.83 -26.63 5.48
C GLN A 585 9.65 -27.38 4.43
N GLN A 586 10.55 -28.25 4.91
CA GLN A 586 11.38 -29.11 4.07
C GLN A 586 10.60 -30.38 3.70
N ASP A 587 10.82 -30.89 2.49
CA ASP A 587 10.22 -32.16 2.08
C ASP A 587 10.73 -33.30 2.97
N GLY A 588 9.81 -34.06 3.58
CA GLY A 588 10.15 -35.17 4.48
C GLY A 588 10.72 -34.77 5.85
N GLY A 589 10.81 -33.48 6.18
CA GLY A 589 11.40 -32.98 7.43
C GLY A 589 10.42 -32.21 8.33
N GLY A 590 10.28 -32.65 9.59
CA GLY A 590 9.56 -31.94 10.66
C GLY A 590 8.02 -31.93 10.51
N GLY A 591 7.31 -32.27 11.59
CA GLY A 591 5.85 -32.09 11.62
C GLY A 591 5.45 -30.62 11.54
N LEU A 592 4.22 -30.31 11.11
CA LEU A 592 3.65 -28.94 11.00
C LEU A 592 3.96 -28.07 12.24
N ARG A 593 3.94 -28.66 13.43
CA ARG A 593 4.25 -27.97 14.70
C ARG A 593 5.68 -27.44 14.79
N GLN A 594 6.65 -28.10 14.17
CA GLN A 594 8.03 -27.62 14.11
C GLN A 594 8.12 -26.44 13.15
N TYR A 595 7.56 -26.58 11.96
CA TYR A 595 7.47 -25.50 10.98
C TYR A 595 6.79 -24.24 11.58
N GLU A 596 5.64 -24.39 12.23
CA GLU A 596 4.93 -23.26 12.87
C GLU A 596 5.70 -22.60 14.01
N ARG A 597 6.61 -23.33 14.69
CA ARG A 597 7.51 -22.75 15.71
C ARG A 597 8.64 -21.94 15.08
N ASP A 598 9.17 -22.42 13.96
CA ASP A 598 10.31 -21.80 13.27
C ASP A 598 9.87 -20.62 12.37
N GLN A 599 8.56 -20.48 12.15
CA GLN A 599 7.96 -19.38 11.41
C GLN A 599 7.86 -18.10 12.25
N SER A 600 8.30 -16.97 11.67
CA SER A 600 7.94 -15.66 12.21
C SER A 600 6.54 -15.25 11.75
N VAL A 601 5.65 -15.09 12.71
CA VAL A 601 4.27 -14.61 12.48
C VAL A 601 4.28 -13.16 11.96
N ALA A 602 5.24 -12.34 12.41
CA ALA A 602 5.43 -10.97 11.92
C ALA A 602 5.74 -10.97 10.41
N VAL A 603 6.68 -11.82 9.99
CA VAL A 603 7.06 -11.97 8.57
C VAL A 603 5.89 -12.52 7.76
N SER A 604 5.10 -13.46 8.31
CA SER A 604 3.89 -13.95 7.65
C SER A 604 2.87 -12.83 7.41
N PHE A 605 2.60 -11.99 8.42
CA PHE A 605 1.70 -10.84 8.24
C PHE A 605 2.26 -9.79 7.28
N ALA A 606 3.55 -9.47 7.34
CA ALA A 606 4.21 -8.60 6.36
C ALA A 606 4.04 -9.14 4.93
N SER A 607 4.23 -10.45 4.74
CA SER A 607 4.05 -11.14 3.46
C SER A 607 2.62 -11.03 2.93
N VAL A 608 1.61 -11.10 3.80
CA VAL A 608 0.20 -10.95 3.42
C VAL A 608 -0.14 -9.50 3.08
N LEU A 609 0.43 -8.53 3.80
CA LEU A 609 0.24 -7.10 3.54
C LEU A 609 0.85 -6.68 2.21
N ILE A 610 2.03 -7.20 1.86
CA ILE A 610 2.66 -6.99 0.54
C ILE A 610 1.84 -7.67 -0.56
N ALA A 611 1.41 -8.91 -0.34
CA ALA A 611 0.57 -9.65 -1.29
C ALA A 611 -0.73 -8.92 -1.61
N ALA A 612 -1.42 -8.37 -0.61
CA ALA A 612 -2.66 -7.60 -0.78
C ALA A 612 -2.49 -6.29 -1.57
N GLN A 613 -1.24 -5.84 -1.79
CA GLN A 613 -0.89 -4.66 -2.60
C GLN A 613 -0.51 -5.01 -4.05
N CYS A 614 -0.51 -6.29 -4.44
CA CYS A 614 -0.22 -6.71 -5.80
C CYS A 614 -1.34 -6.33 -6.78
N ASP A 615 -1.04 -6.36 -8.09
CA ASP A 615 -1.95 -5.92 -9.14
C ASP A 615 -2.88 -7.04 -9.64
N LEU A 616 -2.44 -8.29 -9.48
CA LEU A 616 -3.17 -9.50 -9.90
C LEU A 616 -3.08 -10.55 -8.80
N PHE A 617 -4.04 -11.48 -8.75
CA PHE A 617 -4.14 -12.45 -7.65
C PHE A 617 -4.46 -13.85 -8.16
N VAL A 618 -3.62 -14.81 -7.80
CA VAL A 618 -3.80 -16.25 -8.06
C VAL A 618 -3.58 -17.01 -6.76
N GLY A 619 -4.47 -17.93 -6.41
CA GLY A 619 -4.23 -18.82 -5.27
C GLY A 619 -5.35 -19.80 -4.98
N SER A 620 -5.22 -20.54 -3.89
CA SER A 620 -6.14 -21.62 -3.54
C SER A 620 -7.15 -21.18 -2.47
N LEU A 621 -8.39 -20.85 -2.87
CA LEU A 621 -9.42 -20.30 -1.98
C LEU A 621 -9.90 -21.27 -0.88
N GLY A 622 -9.59 -22.56 -0.95
CA GLY A 622 -9.74 -23.48 0.19
C GLY A 622 -8.88 -23.09 1.40
N SER A 623 -7.76 -22.39 1.17
CA SER A 623 -6.91 -21.89 2.25
C SER A 623 -7.46 -20.61 2.87
N ASN A 624 -7.58 -20.60 4.20
CA ASN A 624 -7.82 -19.38 4.98
C ASN A 624 -6.85 -18.25 4.62
N TRP A 625 -5.60 -18.56 4.28
CA TRP A 625 -4.61 -17.54 3.93
C TRP A 625 -4.94 -16.85 2.59
N SER A 626 -5.34 -17.61 1.57
CA SER A 626 -5.85 -17.07 0.30
C SER A 626 -7.12 -16.25 0.49
N ARG A 627 -8.04 -16.71 1.34
CA ARG A 627 -9.25 -15.95 1.67
C ARG A 627 -8.92 -14.61 2.30
N LEU A 628 -7.96 -14.59 3.24
CA LEU A 628 -7.50 -13.36 3.89
C LEU A 628 -6.93 -12.35 2.87
N MET A 629 -6.11 -12.79 1.93
CA MET A 629 -5.61 -11.92 0.84
C MET A 629 -6.74 -11.40 -0.04
N ASN A 630 -7.69 -12.27 -0.41
CA ASN A 630 -8.85 -11.90 -1.22
C ASN A 630 -9.77 -10.88 -0.50
N GLU A 631 -9.92 -11.02 0.82
CA GLU A 631 -10.69 -10.13 1.68
C GLU A 631 -10.02 -8.75 1.83
N LEU A 632 -8.70 -8.72 2.06
CA LEU A 632 -7.92 -7.48 2.17
C LEU A 632 -7.89 -6.70 0.85
N ARG A 633 -7.60 -7.35 -0.29
CA ARG A 633 -7.57 -6.65 -1.59
C ARG A 633 -8.93 -6.02 -1.95
N SER A 634 -10.02 -6.68 -1.57
CA SER A 634 -11.38 -6.28 -1.93
C SER A 634 -11.88 -5.05 -1.16
N THR A 635 -11.11 -4.62 -0.15
CA THR A 635 -11.36 -3.42 0.66
C THR A 635 -10.14 -2.47 0.65
N ASN A 636 -9.26 -2.63 -0.34
CA ASN A 636 -8.05 -1.81 -0.52
C ASN A 636 -7.91 -1.29 -1.96
N GLY A 637 -9.02 -0.97 -2.62
CA GLY A 637 -9.03 -0.41 -3.98
C GLY A 637 -8.67 -1.40 -5.09
N ARG A 638 -8.71 -2.71 -4.81
CA ARG A 638 -8.29 -3.77 -5.74
C ARG A 638 -9.36 -4.84 -5.95
N LEU A 639 -10.63 -4.51 -5.70
CA LEU A 639 -11.74 -5.43 -5.98
C LEU A 639 -11.76 -5.85 -7.46
N LEU A 640 -11.56 -4.87 -8.36
CA LEU A 640 -11.65 -5.04 -9.82
C LEU A 640 -10.51 -5.85 -10.45
N ALA A 641 -9.41 -6.08 -9.73
CA ALA A 641 -8.30 -6.92 -10.20
C ALA A 641 -8.68 -8.40 -10.36
N GLY A 642 -9.81 -8.83 -9.76
CA GLY A 642 -10.24 -10.22 -9.73
C GLY A 642 -9.35 -11.13 -8.87
N PHE A 643 -9.74 -12.39 -8.76
CA PHE A 643 -8.95 -13.45 -8.10
C PHE A 643 -9.13 -14.74 -8.89
N VAL A 644 -8.04 -15.31 -9.37
CA VAL A 644 -8.04 -16.60 -10.07
C VAL A 644 -7.83 -17.69 -9.03
N ALA A 645 -8.84 -18.52 -8.80
CA ALA A 645 -8.74 -19.64 -7.87
C ALA A 645 -8.42 -20.94 -8.58
N VAL A 646 -7.46 -21.68 -8.04
CA VAL A 646 -7.06 -22.98 -8.61
C VAL A 646 -7.88 -24.17 -8.11
N ASN A 647 -8.64 -24.01 -7.01
CA ASN A 647 -9.40 -25.09 -6.37
C ASN A 647 -10.80 -24.64 -5.87
N PHE A 648 -11.54 -23.94 -6.72
CA PHE A 648 -12.87 -23.45 -6.35
C PHE A 648 -13.86 -24.60 -6.13
N GLY A 649 -14.52 -24.65 -4.97
CA GLY A 649 -15.55 -25.65 -4.63
C GLY A 649 -15.30 -26.43 -3.34
N GLU A 650 -14.11 -26.35 -2.76
CA GLU A 650 -13.73 -27.01 -1.51
C GLU A 650 -13.80 -26.02 -0.32
N TRP A 651 -14.86 -25.22 -0.29
CA TRP A 651 -15.01 -24.03 0.57
C TRP A 651 -15.64 -24.31 1.93
#